data_AF-A0A355V156-F1
#
_entry.id   AF-A0A355V156-F1
#
_cell.length_a   1.000
_cell.length_b   1.000
_cell.length_c   1.000
_cell.angle_alpha   90.00
_cell.angle_beta   90.00
_cell.angle_gamma   90.00
#
_symmetry.space_group_name_H-M   'P 1'
#
loop_
_entity.id
_entity.type
_entity.pdbx_description
1 polymer ?
#
loop_
_entity_poly.entity_id
_entity_poly.type
_entity_poly.pdbx_seq_one_letter_code
_entity_poly.pdbx_strand_id
1 'polypeptide(L)'
;MLRKKIAVLMALMTISLNVPLEPVSAMDFGDVSGDFDIKKVPAPQIYNDYLKNPDKYLVKPSSVNNEDNAPVDVSENLPESFDLRSEGLVSSVKNQGNYGTCWAQCAAASMETSLIAQNPFIDISEWQLAYFGMVSSHESDYSYGSAADDSSSDTDFYKLFEPGGSQSLIINNAIHWGGVSDEEKFPYGFEGIANEDYRYDSDYHVSDIYRSVENLTASENVNSQVKELVYDGISVTLSFLSYDGFYNSETGAYFGDSTVTTEDNVWASSHAVAIVGWDDNYSKENFREDMRPENDGAWLVKNSWGSDFGNNGFCWISYEDNYASFDAAYSLEYADNYDKLYENDKGLANPWDYYISQNTKEGYISNIFTAEENEYISAAAFFTNDNGTEYEITVYTDLQDETNPASGTEHKITSGTEKYAGYHTYDFPEAVYVEKGQKYSVAVKLANPEKNFIATASSLPTLDNADDYQKFRNLSFVSLDGKTWSDSSEENENDVSVGIINLRAFANSADKIEFSDYAPYVENGEKISLSADSGNDIYFSYDGNIWELYGEPIEITDSDTTIYASLSQDGSDAVSHTYSPQTAVLSSLSVYNSDGYVKDITISSGSKAVTDINESITGNMSEGLAVIPTAPEGTTININGKVVESGERYSFSMGSEPSLEIIVSAENKKSTVYNVNYEAQYVDYINEMVIFPESDVKITAPDGTELESWQSISDYIGQTLEAEYKDGSGKFEIVLPQRPAKPENVTYPIDYDKMSIKFNQDISYSFSGDDSGSCYETYQKEGYIPIDRVNGQIMYCRTPATENTFKSEAAEFKLDELADAPEAEIVVKSIADNSISVEPIDGVEYGIAQVYSEGYNYEYEWSSSPVFENLFPATSYSVAVRYPSKDGKPFSKLKAVSVETTGVELVTDIRYLTGKIMVITDDKVSIADSEGNIINYDADTDTYLEQVDILQYKGQQLTVTNITQNYSYKLQIPDSPGFVSEVSVDYKNEQLNINTNGKSVYYSVDNCETWELVENSDSVDSLTTFLPTIGDYVYFKNGCTDKSFESEIYAMFIPQRREADFKVELDKSGSTSFSIKPIENAEYTIMPFEGMGSFIYTENTEFTDLEPDTYYRLDIRLKADDSNFASMSKSVTVKTPADSKSAVKLYAQQGDLDGDGEVTSYDALLVLQYVSGESSIDDEILLMADNDLSQEITSYDALLALQYVAGLVDNLPVVGESGQL
;
A
#
# COMPACT_ATOMS: atom_id res chain seq x y z
N MET A 1 -21.14 39.55 -55.09
CA MET A 1 -20.05 40.50 -55.40
C MET A 1 -20.20 41.80 -54.58
N LEU A 2 -19.49 41.98 -53.44
CA LEU A 2 -19.10 43.32 -52.95
C LEU A 2 -17.99 43.35 -51.86
N ARG A 3 -17.49 42.20 -51.37
CA ARG A 3 -16.35 42.17 -50.42
C ARG A 3 -14.99 42.31 -51.12
N LYS A 4 -14.68 43.51 -51.65
CA LYS A 4 -13.31 43.94 -52.02
C LYS A 4 -13.22 45.44 -52.33
N LYS A 5 -13.18 46.29 -51.29
CA LYS A 5 -12.69 47.67 -51.37
C LYS A 5 -12.45 48.31 -49.99
N ILE A 6 -11.33 49.03 -49.89
CA ILE A 6 -10.98 49.98 -48.83
C ILE A 6 -10.76 49.35 -47.44
N ALA A 7 -9.62 48.66 -47.30
CA ALA A 7 -8.69 49.02 -46.25
C ALA A 7 -7.91 50.29 -46.68
N VAL A 8 -7.19 50.92 -45.74
CA VAL A 8 -6.40 52.17 -45.96
C VAL A 8 -7.26 53.42 -46.21
N LEU A 9 -7.72 54.05 -45.12
CA LEU A 9 -7.87 55.50 -45.08
C LEU A 9 -7.57 56.03 -43.66
N MET A 10 -6.45 56.76 -43.53
CA MET A 10 -6.05 57.60 -42.39
C MET A 10 -5.96 56.96 -40.99
N ALA A 11 -4.74 56.52 -40.64
CA ALA A 11 -4.15 57.00 -39.40
C ALA A 11 -3.69 58.46 -39.60
N LEU A 12 -3.92 59.37 -38.64
CA LEU A 12 -3.13 60.61 -38.40
C LEU A 12 -3.73 61.48 -37.26
N MET A 13 -2.82 62.14 -36.51
CA MET A 13 -3.01 63.39 -35.72
C MET A 13 -3.82 63.36 -34.40
N THR A 14 -3.42 64.05 -33.29
CA THR A 14 -2.10 64.40 -32.68
C THR A 14 -2.27 65.27 -31.41
N ILE A 15 -1.27 65.24 -30.49
CA ILE A 15 -0.88 66.34 -29.54
C ILE A 15 -1.89 66.57 -28.37
N SER A 16 -1.52 66.72 -27.09
CA SER A 16 -0.39 67.41 -26.38
C SER A 16 -0.20 66.81 -24.95
N LEU A 17 0.77 67.09 -24.05
CA LEU A 17 1.97 67.95 -23.87
C LEU A 17 2.90 67.17 -22.86
N ASN A 18 4.23 67.13 -22.99
CA ASN A 18 5.27 67.95 -22.30
C ASN A 18 5.09 68.19 -20.77
N VAL A 19 6.13 68.10 -19.90
CA VAL A 19 7.59 67.88 -20.09
C VAL A 19 8.26 67.36 -18.78
N PRO A 20 9.43 66.66 -18.81
CA PRO A 20 10.00 65.91 -17.67
C PRO A 20 11.24 66.56 -17.02
N LEU A 21 11.83 65.91 -15.99
CA LEU A 21 13.26 65.97 -15.61
C LEU A 21 13.67 64.87 -14.60
N GLU A 22 14.79 64.18 -14.86
CA GLU A 22 15.56 63.32 -13.93
C GLU A 22 17.00 63.90 -13.77
N PRO A 23 18.05 63.21 -13.23
CA PRO A 23 18.13 61.98 -12.39
C PRO A 23 19.06 62.14 -11.14
N VAL A 24 19.33 61.04 -10.40
CA VAL A 24 20.69 60.45 -10.13
C VAL A 24 20.74 59.58 -8.84
N SER A 25 20.99 58.26 -9.03
CA SER A 25 21.64 57.24 -8.14
C SER A 25 21.15 56.95 -6.70
N ALA A 26 21.22 55.72 -6.18
CA ALA A 26 21.36 54.36 -6.77
C ALA A 26 21.25 53.29 -5.65
N MET A 27 20.79 52.08 -6.00
CA MET A 27 20.85 50.80 -5.25
C MET A 27 20.07 50.73 -3.91
N ASP A 28 19.37 49.65 -3.58
CA ASP A 28 19.01 48.47 -4.40
C ASP A 28 17.59 47.98 -4.09
N PHE A 29 17.07 47.07 -4.93
CA PHE A 29 15.62 46.87 -5.09
C PHE A 29 14.87 46.25 -3.90
N GLY A 30 13.59 46.63 -3.81
CA GLY A 30 12.58 45.99 -2.97
C GLY A 30 11.24 45.87 -3.70
N ASP A 31 10.44 44.93 -3.21
CA ASP A 31 9.00 44.73 -3.39
C ASP A 31 8.16 45.95 -3.88
N VAL A 32 7.42 45.77 -4.98
CA VAL A 32 6.14 46.43 -5.24
C VAL A 32 5.24 45.54 -6.14
N SER A 33 3.95 45.48 -5.82
CA SER A 33 2.89 44.88 -6.64
C SER A 33 2.51 45.71 -7.89
N GLY A 34 1.91 45.07 -8.91
CA GLY A 34 1.32 45.78 -10.05
C GLY A 34 0.83 44.91 -11.22
N ASP A 35 -0.50 44.77 -11.34
CA ASP A 35 -1.32 44.42 -12.53
C ASP A 35 -0.74 43.44 -13.58
N PHE A 36 -1.14 42.16 -13.48
CA PHE A 36 -1.18 41.26 -14.64
C PHE A 36 -2.40 41.61 -15.54
N ASP A 37 -2.14 42.11 -16.75
CA ASP A 37 -3.17 42.46 -17.75
C ASP A 37 -3.70 41.20 -18.46
N ILE A 38 -4.70 40.55 -17.85
CA ILE A 38 -5.36 39.31 -18.32
C ILE A 38 -5.87 39.41 -19.78
N LYS A 39 -6.03 40.60 -20.36
CA LYS A 39 -6.59 40.81 -21.70
C LYS A 39 -5.59 40.60 -22.86
N LYS A 40 -4.59 39.74 -22.65
CA LYS A 40 -3.56 39.39 -23.65
C LYS A 40 -3.19 37.91 -23.76
N VAL A 41 -3.84 37.01 -23.03
CA VAL A 41 -3.88 35.60 -23.46
C VAL A 41 -4.71 35.55 -24.75
N PRO A 42 -4.19 35.01 -25.87
CA PRO A 42 -5.03 34.69 -27.02
C PRO A 42 -5.99 33.58 -26.60
N ALA A 43 -7.29 33.74 -26.82
CA ALA A 43 -8.23 32.63 -26.65
C ALA A 43 -7.75 31.45 -27.53
N PRO A 44 -7.75 30.20 -27.03
CA PRO A 44 -7.22 29.06 -27.76
C PRO A 44 -7.73 28.99 -29.21
N GLN A 45 -6.84 28.58 -30.11
CA GLN A 45 -7.19 28.38 -31.51
C GLN A 45 -8.37 27.38 -31.62
N ILE A 46 -8.33 26.33 -30.79
CA ILE A 46 -9.40 25.35 -30.56
C ILE A 46 -10.75 26.00 -30.26
N TYR A 47 -10.88 26.95 -29.33
CA TYR A 47 -12.18 27.61 -29.04
C TYR A 47 -12.78 28.29 -30.27
N ASN A 48 -11.93 28.85 -31.14
CA ASN A 48 -12.38 29.47 -32.38
C ASN A 48 -12.74 28.43 -33.46
N ASP A 49 -12.24 27.19 -33.38
CA ASP A 49 -12.47 26.11 -34.36
C ASP A 49 -13.61 25.16 -33.91
N TYR A 50 -13.79 24.90 -32.61
CA TYR A 50 -15.00 24.34 -31.98
C TYR A 50 -16.25 25.13 -32.39
N LEU A 51 -16.21 26.47 -32.27
CA LEU A 51 -17.27 27.38 -32.74
C LEU A 51 -17.48 27.39 -34.28
N LYS A 52 -16.78 26.55 -35.04
CA LYS A 52 -17.05 26.29 -36.47
C LYS A 52 -17.54 24.88 -36.76
N ASN A 53 -17.22 23.89 -35.92
CA ASN A 53 -17.45 22.47 -36.20
C ASN A 53 -17.49 21.63 -34.90
N PRO A 54 -18.52 21.77 -34.04
CA PRO A 54 -18.61 21.08 -32.75
C PRO A 54 -18.66 19.55 -32.92
N ASP A 55 -19.23 19.07 -34.02
CA ASP A 55 -19.32 17.66 -34.45
C ASP A 55 -17.96 16.92 -34.55
N LYS A 56 -16.84 17.61 -34.35
CA LYS A 56 -15.47 17.04 -34.30
C LYS A 56 -14.99 16.70 -32.88
N TYR A 57 -15.79 17.05 -31.86
CA TYR A 57 -15.49 16.87 -30.43
C TYR A 57 -16.58 16.10 -29.68
N LEU A 58 -17.68 15.75 -30.36
CA LEU A 58 -18.57 14.67 -29.95
C LEU A 58 -17.98 13.37 -30.50
N VAL A 59 -17.50 12.48 -29.64
CA VAL A 59 -17.05 11.14 -30.04
C VAL A 59 -18.29 10.30 -30.36
N LYS A 60 -18.72 10.35 -31.62
CA LYS A 60 -19.48 9.26 -32.24
C LYS A 60 -18.48 8.30 -32.91
N PRO A 61 -18.72 6.98 -32.86
CA PRO A 61 -18.01 6.04 -33.71
C PRO A 61 -18.12 6.42 -35.21
N SER A 62 -17.01 6.24 -35.91
CA SER A 62 -16.85 6.17 -37.37
C SER A 62 -17.26 7.37 -38.27
N SER A 63 -16.97 7.23 -39.57
CA SER A 63 -17.48 8.03 -40.71
C SER A 63 -16.88 9.42 -41.09
N VAL A 64 -15.56 9.67 -40.90
CA VAL A 64 -14.89 10.83 -41.56
C VAL A 64 -13.96 10.43 -42.71
N ASN A 65 -14.28 10.86 -43.93
CA ASN A 65 -13.44 10.70 -45.13
C ASN A 65 -12.18 11.58 -45.05
N ASN A 66 -10.99 11.00 -44.86
CA ASN A 66 -9.71 11.70 -44.77
C ASN A 66 -8.87 11.59 -46.04
N GLU A 67 -8.69 12.69 -46.78
CA GLU A 67 -7.63 12.83 -47.83
C GLU A 67 -6.40 13.64 -47.36
N ASP A 68 -6.43 14.26 -46.16
CA ASP A 68 -5.47 15.32 -45.75
C ASP A 68 -4.77 15.09 -44.38
N ASN A 69 -4.89 13.90 -43.76
CA ASN A 69 -4.22 13.57 -42.49
C ASN A 69 -2.95 12.73 -42.68
N ALA A 70 -1.79 13.40 -42.73
CA ALA A 70 -0.53 12.78 -42.31
C ALA A 70 -0.37 12.92 -40.79
N PRO A 71 0.44 12.08 -40.10
CA PRO A 71 0.68 12.23 -38.66
C PRO A 71 1.22 13.62 -38.34
N VAL A 72 0.45 14.39 -37.56
CA VAL A 72 0.88 15.65 -36.97
C VAL A 72 1.47 15.31 -35.61
N ASP A 73 2.68 15.79 -35.35
CA ASP A 73 3.28 15.76 -34.01
C ASP A 73 2.49 16.70 -33.09
N VAL A 74 1.66 16.14 -32.21
CA VAL A 74 0.73 16.92 -31.37
C VAL A 74 1.39 17.39 -30.06
N SER A 75 2.58 16.88 -29.75
CA SER A 75 3.29 17.10 -28.47
C SER A 75 3.49 18.57 -28.10
N GLU A 76 3.62 19.48 -29.07
CA GLU A 76 3.73 20.93 -28.84
C GLU A 76 2.42 21.62 -28.32
N ASN A 77 1.31 20.89 -28.10
CA ASN A 77 0.00 21.50 -27.77
C ASN A 77 -0.74 20.94 -26.54
N LEU A 78 -0.22 19.92 -25.86
CA LEU A 78 -0.84 19.40 -24.62
C LEU A 78 -0.56 20.34 -23.43
N PRO A 79 -1.43 20.39 -22.41
CA PRO A 79 -1.17 21.17 -21.19
C PRO A 79 -0.14 20.47 -20.28
N GLU A 80 0.56 21.26 -19.47
CA GLU A 80 1.52 20.75 -18.46
C GLU A 80 0.82 19.89 -17.38
N SER A 81 -0.47 20.11 -17.11
CA SER A 81 -1.29 19.26 -16.25
C SER A 81 -2.73 19.16 -16.74
N PHE A 82 -3.39 18.04 -16.40
CA PHE A 82 -4.77 17.74 -16.80
C PHE A 82 -5.39 16.72 -15.83
N ASP A 83 -6.70 16.80 -15.58
CA ASP A 83 -7.42 15.96 -14.61
C ASP A 83 -8.85 15.68 -15.10
N LEU A 84 -9.14 14.45 -15.52
CA LEU A 84 -10.48 14.07 -15.98
C LEU A 84 -11.56 14.26 -14.89
N ARG A 85 -11.19 14.35 -13.60
CA ARG A 85 -12.14 14.61 -12.51
C ARG A 85 -12.69 16.04 -12.57
N SER A 86 -11.89 17.04 -12.98
CA SER A 86 -12.38 18.41 -13.17
C SER A 86 -13.34 18.51 -14.35
N GLU A 87 -13.10 17.70 -15.38
CA GLU A 87 -14.02 17.57 -16.53
C GLU A 87 -15.24 16.69 -16.23
N GLY A 88 -15.27 16.02 -15.07
CA GLY A 88 -16.32 15.07 -14.69
C GLY A 88 -16.38 13.81 -15.56
N LEU A 89 -15.24 13.45 -16.16
CA LEU A 89 -15.05 12.27 -16.99
C LEU A 89 -14.46 11.09 -16.20
N VAL A 90 -14.74 11.03 -14.89
CA VAL A 90 -14.31 9.95 -13.98
C VAL A 90 -15.47 9.56 -13.07
N SER A 91 -15.83 8.28 -13.10
CA SER A 91 -16.83 7.65 -12.22
C SER A 91 -16.31 7.51 -10.78
N SER A 92 -17.21 7.29 -9.82
CA SER A 92 -16.87 7.12 -8.40
C SER A 92 -15.81 6.04 -8.16
N VAL A 93 -14.94 6.25 -7.16
CA VAL A 93 -14.01 5.21 -6.69
C VAL A 93 -14.77 3.99 -6.17
N LYS A 94 -14.23 2.81 -6.49
CA LYS A 94 -14.78 1.48 -6.19
C LYS A 94 -13.90 0.78 -5.15
N ASN A 95 -14.37 -0.35 -4.60
CA ASN A 95 -13.63 -1.12 -3.60
C ASN A 95 -13.66 -2.62 -3.90
N GLN A 96 -12.53 -3.18 -4.34
CA GLN A 96 -12.34 -4.60 -4.63
C GLN A 96 -12.43 -5.50 -3.38
N GLY A 97 -12.33 -4.93 -2.18
CA GLY A 97 -12.24 -5.65 -0.92
C GLY A 97 -11.01 -6.55 -0.88
N ASN A 98 -11.23 -7.81 -0.51
CA ASN A 98 -10.14 -8.80 -0.32
C ASN A 98 -9.87 -9.67 -1.58
N TYR A 99 -10.49 -9.37 -2.73
CA TYR A 99 -10.34 -10.15 -3.96
C TYR A 99 -9.27 -9.55 -4.89
N GLY A 100 -8.47 -10.37 -5.56
CA GLY A 100 -7.46 -9.94 -6.54
C GLY A 100 -8.06 -9.54 -7.91
N THR A 101 -8.98 -8.58 -7.92
CA THR A 101 -9.77 -8.14 -9.10
C THR A 101 -9.40 -6.75 -9.62
N CYS A 102 -8.33 -6.13 -9.11
CA CYS A 102 -7.85 -4.81 -9.53
C CYS A 102 -7.69 -4.64 -11.05
N TRP A 103 -7.28 -5.69 -11.75
CA TRP A 103 -7.18 -5.76 -13.21
C TRP A 103 -8.54 -5.61 -13.93
N ALA A 104 -9.63 -6.11 -13.34
CA ALA A 104 -10.99 -5.89 -13.84
C ALA A 104 -11.52 -4.51 -13.41
N GLN A 105 -11.18 -4.06 -12.20
CA GLN A 105 -11.59 -2.75 -11.68
C GLN A 105 -10.99 -1.57 -12.47
N CYS A 106 -9.71 -1.63 -12.84
CA CYS A 106 -9.12 -0.59 -13.69
C CYS A 106 -9.60 -0.67 -15.15
N ALA A 107 -9.94 -1.87 -15.65
CA ALA A 107 -10.55 -2.04 -16.97
C ALA A 107 -11.95 -1.42 -17.03
N ALA A 108 -12.81 -1.70 -16.03
CA ALA A 108 -14.11 -1.06 -15.86
C ALA A 108 -13.97 0.47 -15.80
N ALA A 109 -13.07 0.98 -14.94
CA ALA A 109 -12.81 2.42 -14.85
C ALA A 109 -12.33 3.05 -16.17
N SER A 110 -11.53 2.35 -16.97
CA SER A 110 -11.12 2.80 -18.32
C SER A 110 -12.31 2.82 -19.28
N MET A 111 -13.05 1.71 -19.36
CA MET A 111 -14.25 1.56 -20.18
C MET A 111 -15.32 2.63 -19.87
N GLU A 112 -15.56 2.92 -18.59
CA GLU A 112 -16.50 3.95 -18.13
C GLU A 112 -16.17 5.34 -18.72
N THR A 113 -14.89 5.73 -18.77
CA THR A 113 -14.50 7.06 -19.30
C THR A 113 -14.90 7.27 -20.77
N SER A 114 -14.97 6.21 -21.58
CA SER A 114 -15.37 6.32 -22.98
C SER A 114 -16.84 6.72 -23.20
N LEU A 115 -17.72 6.45 -22.23
CA LEU A 115 -19.16 6.73 -22.33
C LEU A 115 -19.69 7.70 -21.27
N ILE A 116 -18.93 8.04 -20.22
CA ILE A 116 -19.40 8.88 -19.11
C ILE A 116 -19.86 10.29 -19.54
N ALA A 117 -19.28 10.84 -20.62
CA ALA A 117 -19.72 12.11 -21.21
C ALA A 117 -21.17 12.07 -21.74
N GLN A 118 -21.63 10.88 -22.16
CA GLN A 118 -22.98 10.60 -22.65
C GLN A 118 -23.88 10.13 -21.51
N ASN A 119 -23.42 9.13 -20.75
CA ASN A 119 -24.07 8.53 -19.59
C ASN A 119 -23.26 8.83 -18.32
N PRO A 120 -23.50 9.95 -17.61
CA PRO A 120 -22.78 10.29 -16.38
C PRO A 120 -23.10 9.36 -15.19
N PHE A 121 -23.90 8.31 -15.42
CA PHE A 121 -24.26 7.27 -14.47
C PHE A 121 -23.75 5.88 -14.90
N ILE A 122 -22.84 5.80 -15.88
CA ILE A 122 -22.23 4.53 -16.27
C ILE A 122 -21.42 3.95 -15.11
N ASP A 123 -21.62 2.65 -14.89
CA ASP A 123 -21.18 1.93 -13.72
C ASP A 123 -21.06 0.45 -14.10
N ILE A 124 -19.85 -0.03 -14.39
CA ILE A 124 -19.64 -1.33 -15.05
C ILE A 124 -19.35 -2.44 -14.04
N SER A 125 -20.05 -3.57 -14.17
CA SER A 125 -19.83 -4.74 -13.30
C SER A 125 -18.41 -5.30 -13.42
N GLU A 126 -17.57 -5.01 -12.43
CA GLU A 126 -16.22 -5.57 -12.38
C GLU A 126 -16.25 -7.06 -11.98
N TRP A 127 -17.37 -7.52 -11.42
CA TRP A 127 -17.61 -8.92 -11.05
C TRP A 127 -17.90 -9.81 -12.26
N GLN A 128 -18.70 -9.33 -13.22
CA GLN A 128 -18.94 -10.01 -14.50
C GLN A 128 -17.65 -10.07 -15.33
N LEU A 129 -16.95 -8.94 -15.43
CA LEU A 129 -15.64 -8.83 -16.08
C LEU A 129 -14.61 -9.81 -15.47
N ALA A 130 -14.45 -9.80 -14.14
CA ALA A 130 -13.49 -10.66 -13.46
C ALA A 130 -13.81 -12.15 -13.61
N TYR A 131 -15.08 -12.55 -13.38
CA TYR A 131 -15.47 -13.95 -13.41
C TYR A 131 -15.30 -14.57 -14.80
N PHE A 132 -15.85 -13.93 -15.84
CA PHE A 132 -15.78 -14.46 -17.20
C PHE A 132 -14.43 -14.21 -17.90
N GLY A 133 -13.62 -13.27 -17.41
CA GLY A 133 -12.21 -13.15 -17.78
C GLY A 133 -11.34 -14.31 -17.27
N MET A 134 -11.57 -14.79 -16.04
CA MET A 134 -10.81 -15.94 -15.50
C MET A 134 -11.35 -17.30 -15.95
N VAL A 135 -12.68 -17.45 -16.04
CA VAL A 135 -13.32 -18.67 -16.54
C VAL A 135 -13.49 -18.54 -18.06
N SER A 136 -12.52 -19.01 -18.84
CA SER A 136 -12.69 -19.17 -20.29
C SER A 136 -13.67 -20.29 -20.63
N SER A 137 -14.30 -20.23 -21.79
CA SER A 137 -15.44 -21.09 -22.14
C SER A 137 -15.02 -22.51 -22.59
N HIS A 138 -14.73 -23.40 -21.63
CA HIS A 138 -14.90 -24.86 -21.69
C HIS A 138 -14.23 -25.72 -22.80
N GLU A 139 -13.58 -25.16 -23.83
CA GLU A 139 -12.76 -25.92 -24.82
C GLU A 139 -11.24 -25.60 -24.75
N SER A 140 -10.80 -24.65 -23.92
CA SER A 140 -9.37 -24.32 -23.74
C SER A 140 -8.77 -24.96 -22.49
N ASP A 141 -7.78 -25.86 -22.65
CA ASP A 141 -6.99 -26.43 -21.52
C ASP A 141 -6.21 -25.37 -20.70
N TYR A 142 -6.07 -24.15 -21.22
CA TYR A 142 -5.40 -23.02 -20.56
C TYR A 142 -6.32 -22.33 -19.54
N SER A 143 -6.57 -23.00 -18.41
CA SER A 143 -7.09 -22.32 -17.21
C SER A 143 -5.94 -21.64 -16.46
N TYR A 144 -6.15 -20.41 -15.99
CA TYR A 144 -5.27 -19.78 -14.99
C TYR A 144 -5.59 -20.26 -13.56
N GLY A 145 -6.28 -21.40 -13.43
CA GLY A 145 -6.80 -21.88 -12.16
C GLY A 145 -7.36 -23.29 -12.24
N SER A 146 -6.60 -24.25 -11.72
CA SER A 146 -7.10 -25.58 -11.35
C SER A 146 -8.22 -25.55 -10.31
N ALA A 147 -8.53 -24.38 -9.75
CA ALA A 147 -9.71 -24.11 -8.94
C ALA A 147 -11.05 -24.21 -9.73
N ALA A 148 -11.04 -24.02 -11.05
CA ALA A 148 -12.26 -24.11 -11.87
C ALA A 148 -12.69 -25.57 -12.16
N ASP A 149 -11.73 -26.51 -12.17
CA ASP A 149 -11.97 -27.93 -12.52
C ASP A 149 -12.57 -28.73 -11.36
N ASP A 150 -12.31 -28.33 -10.09
CA ASP A 150 -13.02 -28.85 -8.92
C ASP A 150 -14.41 -28.18 -8.76
N SER A 151 -15.24 -28.38 -9.77
CA SER A 151 -16.62 -27.86 -9.89
C SER A 151 -17.62 -28.54 -8.93
N SER A 152 -17.20 -28.79 -7.69
CA SER A 152 -17.94 -29.51 -6.64
C SER A 152 -18.86 -28.61 -5.79
N SER A 153 -19.52 -27.64 -6.42
CA SER A 153 -20.63 -26.82 -5.90
C SER A 153 -20.36 -25.81 -4.76
N ASP A 154 -19.15 -25.74 -4.21
CA ASP A 154 -18.69 -24.64 -3.35
C ASP A 154 -17.72 -23.75 -4.14
N THR A 155 -18.23 -22.79 -4.92
CA THR A 155 -17.42 -21.79 -5.63
C THR A 155 -16.84 -20.76 -4.65
N ASP A 156 -15.69 -21.09 -4.07
CA ASP A 156 -14.92 -20.17 -3.25
C ASP A 156 -14.27 -19.09 -4.14
N PHE A 157 -15.02 -18.00 -4.38
CA PHE A 157 -14.58 -16.85 -5.17
C PHE A 157 -13.27 -16.24 -4.66
N TYR A 158 -12.91 -16.44 -3.39
CA TYR A 158 -11.62 -15.99 -2.86
C TYR A 158 -10.49 -16.75 -3.57
N LYS A 159 -10.55 -18.09 -3.62
CA LYS A 159 -9.55 -18.91 -4.33
C LYS A 159 -9.53 -18.69 -5.85
N LEU A 160 -10.64 -18.24 -6.44
CA LEU A 160 -10.68 -17.91 -7.85
C LEU A 160 -9.89 -16.62 -8.13
N PHE A 161 -10.10 -15.57 -7.34
CA PHE A 161 -9.51 -14.24 -7.57
C PHE A 161 -8.19 -13.97 -6.82
N GLU A 162 -7.82 -14.78 -5.82
CA GLU A 162 -6.55 -14.71 -5.07
C GLU A 162 -5.28 -14.69 -5.95
N PRO A 163 -5.19 -15.44 -7.08
CA PRO A 163 -4.02 -15.39 -7.97
C PRO A 163 -3.86 -14.10 -8.79
N GLY A 164 -4.84 -13.18 -8.74
CA GLY A 164 -4.87 -12.00 -9.62
C GLY A 164 -5.25 -12.34 -11.07
N GLY A 165 -4.98 -11.39 -11.97
CA GLY A 165 -5.30 -11.47 -13.39
C GLY A 165 -4.62 -10.36 -14.20
N SER A 166 -5.04 -10.15 -15.46
CA SER A 166 -4.42 -9.15 -16.34
C SER A 166 -5.39 -8.64 -17.41
N GLN A 167 -5.05 -7.51 -18.04
CA GLN A 167 -5.85 -6.94 -19.14
C GLN A 167 -6.06 -7.94 -20.30
N SER A 168 -5.14 -8.87 -20.55
CA SER A 168 -5.32 -9.89 -21.59
C SER A 168 -6.53 -10.80 -21.34
N LEU A 169 -6.93 -11.02 -20.09
CA LEU A 169 -8.15 -11.78 -19.74
C LEU A 169 -9.42 -10.99 -20.08
N ILE A 170 -9.44 -9.69 -19.76
CA ILE A 170 -10.54 -8.77 -20.11
C ILE A 170 -10.68 -8.68 -21.62
N ILE A 171 -9.57 -8.39 -22.33
CA ILE A 171 -9.52 -8.30 -23.79
C ILE A 171 -10.08 -9.58 -24.42
N ASN A 172 -9.68 -10.77 -23.94
CA ASN A 172 -10.16 -12.04 -24.47
C ASN A 172 -11.68 -12.21 -24.34
N ASN A 173 -12.30 -11.81 -23.23
CA ASN A 173 -13.75 -11.95 -23.05
C ASN A 173 -14.53 -10.84 -23.79
N ALA A 174 -14.08 -9.58 -23.68
CA ALA A 174 -14.83 -8.41 -24.15
C ALA A 174 -14.89 -8.29 -25.69
N ILE A 175 -13.85 -8.73 -26.41
CA ILE A 175 -13.88 -8.73 -27.90
C ILE A 175 -14.80 -9.80 -28.51
N HIS A 176 -15.31 -10.73 -27.68
CA HIS A 176 -16.37 -11.67 -28.02
C HIS A 176 -17.76 -11.18 -27.55
N TRP A 177 -17.87 -9.88 -27.23
CA TRP A 177 -18.99 -9.22 -26.54
C TRP A 177 -19.32 -9.80 -25.15
N GLY A 178 -18.33 -10.41 -24.51
CA GLY A 178 -18.48 -11.00 -23.19
C GLY A 178 -18.28 -10.00 -22.06
N GLY A 179 -19.27 -9.92 -21.17
CA GLY A 179 -19.09 -9.49 -19.78
C GLY A 179 -19.00 -7.99 -19.52
N VAL A 180 -19.63 -7.13 -20.34
CA VAL A 180 -19.64 -5.67 -20.13
C VAL A 180 -21.08 -5.18 -19.93
N SER A 181 -21.48 -4.99 -18.67
CA SER A 181 -22.85 -4.62 -18.27
C SER A 181 -22.88 -3.57 -17.17
N ASP A 182 -24.07 -2.97 -16.96
CA ASP A 182 -24.35 -2.18 -15.77
C ASP A 182 -24.18 -3.04 -14.49
N GLU A 183 -23.49 -2.51 -13.48
CA GLU A 183 -23.30 -3.09 -12.13
C GLU A 183 -24.64 -3.42 -11.43
N GLU A 184 -25.74 -2.77 -11.80
CA GLU A 184 -27.08 -3.12 -11.29
C GLU A 184 -27.52 -4.55 -11.69
N LYS A 185 -27.04 -5.11 -12.83
CA LYS A 185 -27.33 -6.50 -13.22
C LYS A 185 -26.56 -7.51 -12.39
N PHE A 186 -25.26 -7.27 -12.19
CA PHE A 186 -24.33 -8.24 -11.63
C PHE A 186 -23.45 -7.63 -10.51
N PRO A 187 -24.04 -7.23 -9.37
CA PRO A 187 -23.33 -6.44 -8.35
C PRO A 187 -22.05 -7.10 -7.83
N TYR A 188 -21.10 -6.31 -7.38
CA TYR A 188 -19.85 -6.79 -6.81
C TYR A 188 -20.09 -7.76 -5.64
N GLY A 189 -19.62 -9.01 -5.79
CA GLY A 189 -19.93 -10.12 -4.88
C GLY A 189 -21.15 -10.98 -5.25
N PHE A 190 -21.75 -10.82 -6.44
CA PHE A 190 -22.94 -11.56 -6.87
C PHE A 190 -22.69 -13.09 -6.94
N GLU A 191 -23.26 -13.81 -5.97
CA GLU A 191 -23.18 -15.28 -5.82
C GLU A 191 -23.63 -16.05 -7.08
N GLY A 192 -24.53 -15.44 -7.88
CA GLY A 192 -25.14 -16.08 -9.05
C GLY A 192 -24.30 -16.05 -10.34
N ILE A 193 -23.12 -15.41 -10.35
CA ILE A 193 -22.40 -15.07 -11.58
C ILE A 193 -21.98 -16.29 -12.43
N ALA A 194 -21.86 -17.47 -11.81
CA ALA A 194 -21.46 -18.72 -12.45
C ALA A 194 -22.46 -19.32 -13.48
N ASN A 195 -23.50 -18.59 -13.88
CA ASN A 195 -24.36 -19.00 -14.99
C ASN A 195 -23.80 -18.47 -16.32
N GLU A 196 -23.37 -19.35 -17.22
CA GLU A 196 -22.83 -18.99 -18.55
C GLU A 196 -23.81 -18.19 -19.43
N ASP A 197 -25.13 -18.25 -19.18
CA ASP A 197 -26.08 -17.34 -19.88
C ASP A 197 -25.73 -15.86 -19.63
N TYR A 198 -25.13 -15.52 -18.47
CA TYR A 198 -24.72 -14.17 -18.11
C TYR A 198 -23.39 -13.73 -18.74
N ARG A 199 -22.68 -14.60 -19.49
CA ARG A 199 -21.42 -14.19 -20.16
C ARG A 199 -21.68 -13.15 -21.25
N TYR A 200 -22.79 -13.31 -21.99
CA TYR A 200 -23.15 -12.47 -23.14
C TYR A 200 -24.45 -11.67 -22.91
N ASP A 201 -24.95 -11.65 -21.68
CA ASP A 201 -25.91 -10.62 -21.23
C ASP A 201 -25.10 -9.36 -20.92
N SER A 202 -24.80 -8.59 -21.97
CA SER A 202 -23.98 -7.37 -21.96
C SER A 202 -24.86 -6.16 -22.32
N ASP A 203 -24.66 -5.01 -21.66
CA ASP A 203 -25.31 -3.74 -22.04
C ASP A 203 -24.46 -2.92 -23.03
N TYR A 204 -23.15 -3.21 -23.04
CA TYR A 204 -22.16 -2.50 -23.82
C TYR A 204 -21.30 -3.47 -24.63
N HIS A 205 -20.80 -3.02 -25.78
CA HIS A 205 -19.84 -3.74 -26.62
C HIS A 205 -18.54 -2.92 -26.72
N VAL A 206 -17.39 -3.59 -26.65
CA VAL A 206 -16.10 -2.93 -26.92
C VAL A 206 -15.96 -2.70 -28.42
N SER A 207 -15.78 -1.44 -28.84
CA SER A 207 -15.45 -1.07 -30.21
C SER A 207 -13.94 -1.21 -30.45
N ASP A 208 -13.13 -0.59 -29.58
CA ASP A 208 -11.69 -0.43 -29.78
C ASP A 208 -10.91 -0.68 -28.47
N ILE A 209 -9.68 -1.15 -28.61
CA ILE A 209 -8.75 -1.37 -27.49
C ILE A 209 -7.36 -0.92 -27.90
N TYR A 210 -6.93 0.26 -27.47
CA TYR A 210 -5.60 0.79 -27.79
C TYR A 210 -4.54 0.11 -26.91
N ARG A 211 -3.60 -0.61 -27.55
CA ARG A 211 -2.56 -1.41 -26.90
C ARG A 211 -1.35 -1.59 -27.80
N SER A 212 -0.16 -1.18 -27.33
CA SER A 212 1.12 -1.55 -27.96
C SER A 212 1.35 -3.06 -27.82
N VAL A 213 1.66 -3.74 -28.93
CA VAL A 213 1.95 -5.19 -28.97
C VAL A 213 3.37 -5.54 -28.46
N GLU A 214 4.05 -4.57 -27.85
CA GLU A 214 5.32 -4.73 -27.15
C GLU A 214 5.24 -3.96 -25.82
N ASN A 215 5.68 -4.57 -24.71
CA ASN A 215 5.73 -3.93 -23.39
C ASN A 215 6.75 -2.78 -23.43
N LEU A 216 6.25 -1.56 -23.57
CA LEU A 216 7.07 -0.36 -23.50
C LEU A 216 7.01 0.20 -22.08
N THR A 217 8.11 0.01 -21.33
CA THR A 217 8.39 0.74 -20.09
C THR A 217 8.28 2.25 -20.34
N ALA A 218 7.93 3.01 -19.28
CA ALA A 218 7.76 4.46 -19.36
C ALA A 218 8.88 5.15 -20.15
N SER A 219 8.49 5.89 -21.18
CA SER A 219 9.40 6.59 -22.08
C SER A 219 8.67 7.77 -22.72
N GLU A 220 9.41 8.83 -23.05
CA GLU A 220 8.87 10.15 -23.45
C GLU A 220 7.78 10.07 -24.53
N ASN A 221 7.93 9.18 -25.53
CA ASN A 221 6.97 8.94 -26.61
C ASN A 221 5.72 8.15 -26.15
N VAL A 222 5.86 7.21 -25.21
CA VAL A 222 4.70 6.50 -24.64
C VAL A 222 3.92 7.44 -23.75
N ASN A 223 4.61 8.23 -22.93
CA ASN A 223 3.97 9.22 -22.05
C ASN A 223 3.18 10.25 -22.88
N SER A 224 3.66 10.71 -24.04
CA SER A 224 2.86 11.59 -24.91
C SER A 224 1.61 10.91 -25.48
N GLN A 225 1.68 9.61 -25.85
CA GLN A 225 0.51 8.86 -26.34
C GLN A 225 -0.54 8.63 -25.25
N VAL A 226 -0.10 8.32 -24.02
CA VAL A 226 -0.97 8.18 -22.84
C VAL A 226 -1.65 9.51 -22.51
N LYS A 227 -0.90 10.62 -22.52
CA LYS A 227 -1.50 11.96 -22.35
C LYS A 227 -2.50 12.31 -23.45
N GLU A 228 -2.23 11.98 -24.71
CA GLU A 228 -3.19 12.21 -25.79
C GLU A 228 -4.50 11.42 -25.57
N LEU A 229 -4.42 10.13 -25.23
CA LEU A 229 -5.62 9.32 -24.92
C LEU A 229 -6.42 9.88 -23.75
N VAL A 230 -5.74 10.21 -22.63
CA VAL A 230 -6.37 10.79 -21.44
C VAL A 230 -6.96 12.17 -21.76
N TYR A 231 -6.31 12.99 -22.59
CA TYR A 231 -6.82 14.30 -23.03
C TYR A 231 -8.03 14.20 -23.95
N ASP A 232 -8.05 13.20 -24.84
CA ASP A 232 -9.19 12.86 -25.70
C ASP A 232 -10.33 12.17 -24.91
N GLY A 233 -10.20 12.03 -23.58
CA GLY A 233 -11.23 11.56 -22.65
C GLY A 233 -11.15 10.09 -22.24
N ILE A 234 -10.14 9.34 -22.73
CA ILE A 234 -10.05 7.88 -22.57
C ILE A 234 -8.94 7.53 -21.57
N SER A 235 -9.34 7.07 -20.38
CA SER A 235 -8.43 6.63 -19.32
C SER A 235 -7.64 5.37 -19.73
N VAL A 236 -6.34 5.33 -19.40
CA VAL A 236 -5.44 4.22 -19.73
C VAL A 236 -5.18 3.37 -18.48
N THR A 237 -5.27 2.03 -18.59
CA THR A 237 -4.92 1.12 -17.50
C THR A 237 -3.41 1.02 -17.31
N LEU A 238 -2.96 1.11 -16.05
CA LEU A 238 -1.56 1.01 -15.64
C LEU A 238 -1.41 -0.07 -14.56
N SER A 239 -0.49 -1.00 -14.80
CA SER A 239 -0.04 -2.00 -13.84
C SER A 239 1.26 -1.52 -13.18
N PHE A 240 1.43 -1.72 -11.87
CA PHE A 240 2.66 -1.35 -11.14
C PHE A 240 2.90 -2.24 -9.90
N LEU A 241 4.11 -2.18 -9.36
CA LEU A 241 4.44 -2.80 -8.09
C LEU A 241 3.97 -1.92 -6.92
N SER A 242 2.76 -2.18 -6.44
CA SER A 242 2.32 -1.67 -5.13
C SER A 242 3.10 -2.36 -4.02
N TYR A 243 3.92 -1.58 -3.31
CA TYR A 243 4.66 -1.98 -2.13
C TYR A 243 4.75 -0.79 -1.18
N ASP A 244 4.51 -1.02 0.12
CA ASP A 244 4.46 0.05 1.14
C ASP A 244 5.77 0.84 1.25
N GLY A 245 6.90 0.20 0.94
CA GLY A 245 8.21 0.87 0.87
C GLY A 245 8.30 1.95 -0.22
N PHE A 246 7.51 1.85 -1.29
CA PHE A 246 7.45 2.84 -2.37
C PHE A 246 6.41 3.94 -2.14
N TYR A 247 5.59 3.83 -1.09
CA TYR A 247 4.49 4.75 -0.82
C TYR A 247 4.90 5.85 0.16
N ASN A 248 4.56 7.10 -0.18
CA ASN A 248 4.45 8.19 0.78
C ASN A 248 2.98 8.38 1.16
N SER A 249 2.62 8.00 2.38
CA SER A 249 1.28 8.12 2.94
C SER A 249 0.86 9.55 3.30
N GLU A 250 1.80 10.49 3.44
CA GLU A 250 1.47 11.90 3.72
C GLU A 250 0.93 12.63 2.48
N THR A 251 1.30 12.18 1.28
CA THR A 251 1.03 12.85 0.00
C THR A 251 0.21 12.00 -0.98
N GLY A 252 0.09 10.69 -0.72
CA GLY A 252 -0.57 9.75 -1.62
C GLY A 252 0.26 9.46 -2.87
N ALA A 253 1.58 9.35 -2.76
CA ALA A 253 2.51 9.27 -3.89
C ALA A 253 3.33 7.97 -3.90
N TYR A 254 3.49 7.35 -5.07
CA TYR A 254 4.27 6.12 -5.31
C TYR A 254 5.43 6.35 -6.27
N PHE A 255 6.61 5.83 -5.92
CA PHE A 255 7.75 5.69 -6.82
C PHE A 255 8.60 4.48 -6.45
N GLY A 256 8.58 3.45 -7.30
CA GLY A 256 9.48 2.30 -7.23
C GLY A 256 10.76 2.53 -8.02
N ASP A 257 11.90 2.63 -7.31
CA ASP A 257 13.22 2.59 -7.92
C ASP A 257 13.66 1.13 -8.17
N SER A 258 14.11 0.87 -9.40
CA SER A 258 14.82 -0.32 -9.85
C SER A 258 15.97 -0.81 -8.96
N THR A 259 16.56 0.05 -8.11
CA THR A 259 17.62 -0.36 -7.18
C THR A 259 17.11 -1.20 -6.00
N VAL A 260 15.81 -1.14 -5.69
CA VAL A 260 15.20 -1.89 -4.60
C VAL A 260 14.82 -3.30 -5.08
N THR A 261 15.78 -4.23 -4.99
CA THR A 261 15.47 -5.65 -5.17
C THR A 261 14.66 -6.16 -3.98
N THR A 262 13.36 -6.42 -4.18
CA THR A 262 12.59 -7.28 -3.27
C THR A 262 13.30 -8.62 -3.15
N GLU A 263 13.48 -9.14 -1.93
CA GLU A 263 14.26 -10.38 -1.73
C GLU A 263 13.52 -11.64 -2.24
N ASP A 264 12.19 -11.58 -2.27
CA ASP A 264 11.34 -12.52 -2.99
C ASP A 264 11.25 -12.20 -4.49
N ASN A 265 10.93 -13.21 -5.31
CA ASN A 265 10.60 -13.02 -6.73
C ASN A 265 9.19 -12.42 -6.87
N VAL A 266 9.00 -11.20 -6.37
CA VAL A 266 7.78 -10.42 -6.60
C VAL A 266 7.68 -10.15 -8.11
N TRP A 267 6.54 -10.46 -8.70
CA TRP A 267 6.28 -10.14 -10.10
C TRP A 267 6.37 -8.62 -10.31
N ALA A 268 6.86 -8.19 -11.47
CA ALA A 268 7.18 -6.77 -11.72
C ALA A 268 5.96 -5.81 -11.67
N SER A 269 4.74 -6.34 -11.53
CA SER A 269 3.56 -5.64 -11.06
C SER A 269 2.84 -6.51 -10.03
N SER A 270 2.23 -5.86 -9.03
CA SER A 270 1.36 -6.49 -8.03
C SER A 270 -0.06 -5.91 -8.03
N HIS A 271 -0.29 -4.76 -8.69
CA HIS A 271 -1.56 -4.04 -8.66
C HIS A 271 -1.83 -3.29 -9.96
N ALA A 272 -3.10 -2.93 -10.21
CA ALA A 272 -3.53 -2.23 -11.41
C ALA A 272 -4.54 -1.12 -11.12
N VAL A 273 -4.39 0.00 -11.82
CA VAL A 273 -5.10 1.28 -11.61
C VAL A 273 -5.41 1.93 -12.97
N ALA A 274 -6.24 2.98 -12.97
CA ALA A 274 -6.64 3.69 -14.19
C ALA A 274 -6.10 5.13 -14.18
N ILE A 275 -5.33 5.53 -15.20
CA ILE A 275 -4.77 6.88 -15.33
C ILE A 275 -5.88 7.85 -15.74
N VAL A 276 -6.15 8.82 -14.87
CA VAL A 276 -7.21 9.83 -15.07
C VAL A 276 -6.67 11.26 -15.18
N GLY A 277 -5.35 11.44 -15.17
CA GLY A 277 -4.72 12.75 -15.34
C GLY A 277 -3.21 12.72 -15.20
N TRP A 278 -2.59 13.90 -15.22
CA TRP A 278 -1.14 14.07 -15.03
C TRP A 278 -0.81 15.50 -14.56
N ASP A 279 0.38 15.67 -14.00
CA ASP A 279 0.99 16.99 -13.76
C ASP A 279 2.51 16.90 -13.93
N ASP A 280 3.03 17.62 -14.94
CA ASP A 280 4.46 17.73 -15.28
C ASP A 280 5.27 18.51 -14.24
N ASN A 281 4.59 19.28 -13.38
CA ASN A 281 5.19 20.02 -12.28
C ASN A 281 4.91 19.35 -10.92
N TYR A 282 4.37 18.12 -10.88
CA TYR A 282 4.11 17.41 -9.62
C TYR A 282 5.42 17.16 -8.89
N SER A 283 5.62 17.89 -7.77
CA SER A 283 6.97 18.00 -7.22
C SER A 283 7.49 16.68 -6.66
N LYS A 284 8.72 16.34 -7.02
CA LYS A 284 9.39 15.14 -6.53
C LYS A 284 9.61 15.10 -5.02
N GLU A 285 9.53 16.25 -4.37
CA GLU A 285 9.58 16.37 -2.91
C GLU A 285 8.36 15.69 -2.23
N ASN A 286 7.28 15.43 -2.99
CA ASN A 286 6.11 14.69 -2.53
C ASN A 286 6.37 13.17 -2.41
N PHE A 287 7.37 12.61 -3.10
CA PHE A 287 7.79 11.22 -2.89
C PHE A 287 8.75 11.13 -1.69
N ARG A 288 8.87 9.92 -1.12
CA ARG A 288 9.60 9.66 0.12
C ARG A 288 11.05 10.17 0.04
N GLU A 289 11.59 10.73 1.13
CA GLU A 289 12.95 11.30 1.11
C GLU A 289 14.07 10.27 0.78
N ASP A 290 13.85 9.00 1.10
CA ASP A 290 14.75 7.87 0.78
C ASP A 290 14.61 7.34 -0.66
N MET A 291 13.48 7.59 -1.32
CA MET A 291 13.16 7.14 -2.69
C MET A 291 12.41 8.25 -3.45
N ARG A 292 13.17 9.10 -4.15
CA ARG A 292 12.65 10.19 -5.00
C ARG A 292 13.07 10.01 -6.46
N PRO A 293 12.20 10.35 -7.43
CA PRO A 293 12.59 10.44 -8.84
C PRO A 293 13.61 11.57 -9.07
N GLU A 294 14.33 11.54 -10.20
CA GLU A 294 15.29 12.58 -10.57
C GLU A 294 14.60 13.91 -10.88
N ASN A 295 13.40 13.89 -11.47
CA ASN A 295 12.65 15.05 -11.93
C ASN A 295 11.25 15.15 -11.28
N ASP A 296 10.63 16.33 -11.40
CA ASP A 296 9.20 16.50 -11.13
C ASP A 296 8.37 15.84 -12.26
N GLY A 297 7.14 15.40 -11.96
CA GLY A 297 6.23 14.81 -12.95
C GLY A 297 5.57 13.50 -12.51
N ALA A 298 4.24 13.44 -12.56
CA ALA A 298 3.48 12.26 -12.13
C ALA A 298 2.13 12.06 -12.88
N TRP A 299 1.74 10.79 -12.98
CA TRP A 299 0.39 10.36 -13.35
C TRP A 299 -0.55 10.45 -12.16
N LEU A 300 -1.76 10.97 -12.38
CA LEU A 300 -2.87 10.86 -11.44
C LEU A 300 -3.66 9.58 -11.76
N VAL A 301 -3.84 8.70 -10.78
CA VAL A 301 -4.52 7.40 -10.99
C VAL A 301 -5.70 7.20 -10.04
N LYS A 302 -6.78 6.62 -10.58
CA LYS A 302 -7.94 6.11 -9.84
C LYS A 302 -7.63 4.71 -9.32
N ASN A 303 -7.76 4.50 -8.02
CA ASN A 303 -7.55 3.22 -7.35
C ASN A 303 -8.88 2.47 -7.11
N SER A 304 -8.79 1.24 -6.62
CA SER A 304 -9.91 0.31 -6.36
C SER A 304 -9.96 -0.18 -4.91
N TRP A 305 -9.45 0.60 -3.95
CA TRP A 305 -9.44 0.29 -2.51
C TRP A 305 -10.44 1.14 -1.68
N GLY A 306 -11.42 1.76 -2.35
CA GLY A 306 -12.38 2.67 -1.74
C GLY A 306 -11.86 4.11 -1.58
N SER A 307 -12.78 5.01 -1.21
CA SER A 307 -12.52 6.45 -1.00
C SER A 307 -11.51 6.74 0.11
N ASP A 308 -11.36 5.83 1.06
CA ASP A 308 -10.64 6.11 2.31
C ASP A 308 -9.12 5.89 2.15
N PHE A 309 -8.68 5.42 0.98
CA PHE A 309 -7.28 5.25 0.61
C PHE A 309 -6.69 6.52 -0.03
N GLY A 310 -5.53 6.95 0.45
CA GLY A 310 -4.73 8.01 -0.20
C GLY A 310 -5.49 9.34 -0.30
N ASN A 311 -5.56 9.92 -1.49
CA ASN A 311 -6.27 11.17 -1.75
C ASN A 311 -7.66 10.86 -2.35
N ASN A 312 -8.62 10.55 -1.47
CA ASN A 312 -10.01 10.19 -1.80
C ASN A 312 -10.13 9.02 -2.80
N GLY A 313 -9.28 8.00 -2.65
CA GLY A 313 -9.19 6.84 -3.55
C GLY A 313 -8.35 7.06 -4.80
N PHE A 314 -7.65 8.19 -4.90
CA PHE A 314 -6.66 8.49 -5.93
C PHE A 314 -5.24 8.54 -5.34
N CYS A 315 -4.24 8.25 -6.15
CA CYS A 315 -2.83 8.45 -5.82
C CYS A 315 -2.07 9.01 -7.03
N TRP A 316 -0.82 9.40 -6.79
CA TRP A 316 0.12 9.86 -7.81
C TRP A 316 1.22 8.81 -8.01
N ILE A 317 1.53 8.48 -9.26
CA ILE A 317 2.64 7.58 -9.63
C ILE A 317 3.64 8.38 -10.46
N SER A 318 4.91 8.40 -10.08
CA SER A 318 5.94 9.12 -10.85
C SER A 318 6.03 8.65 -12.30
N TYR A 319 6.33 9.55 -13.23
CA TYR A 319 6.68 9.18 -14.60
C TYR A 319 7.93 8.29 -14.72
N GLU A 320 8.77 8.27 -13.69
CA GLU A 320 10.03 7.53 -13.64
C GLU A 320 9.90 6.15 -12.95
N ASP A 321 8.70 5.76 -12.50
CA ASP A 321 8.48 4.48 -11.83
C ASP A 321 8.91 3.29 -12.70
N ASN A 322 9.78 2.42 -12.14
CA ASN A 322 10.43 1.35 -12.90
C ASN A 322 9.56 0.08 -13.06
N TYR A 323 8.44 0.04 -12.36
CA TYR A 323 7.50 -1.09 -12.33
C TYR A 323 6.18 -0.76 -13.04
N ALA A 324 5.91 0.53 -13.28
CA ALA A 324 4.79 1.02 -14.07
C ALA A 324 4.84 0.56 -15.55
N SER A 325 3.75 -0.06 -15.99
CA SER A 325 3.51 -0.49 -17.37
C SER A 325 2.10 -0.11 -17.79
N PHE A 326 1.96 0.53 -18.96
CA PHE A 326 0.66 0.85 -19.56
C PHE A 326 0.15 -0.37 -20.35
N ASP A 327 -1.07 -0.83 -20.08
CA ASP A 327 -1.57 -2.09 -20.63
C ASP A 327 -2.59 -1.94 -21.76
N ALA A 328 -3.64 -1.15 -21.55
CA ALA A 328 -4.76 -0.99 -22.48
C ALA A 328 -5.57 0.28 -22.19
N ALA A 329 -6.27 0.81 -23.21
CA ALA A 329 -7.36 1.78 -23.06
C ALA A 329 -8.55 1.31 -23.90
N TYR A 330 -9.77 1.40 -23.36
CA TYR A 330 -10.96 0.79 -23.94
C TYR A 330 -11.99 1.82 -24.41
N SER A 331 -12.56 1.61 -25.59
CA SER A 331 -13.73 2.34 -26.10
C SER A 331 -14.98 1.44 -26.10
N LEU A 332 -16.11 1.96 -25.62
CA LEU A 332 -17.39 1.25 -25.59
C LEU A 332 -18.46 1.89 -26.50
N GLU A 333 -19.35 1.03 -26.97
CA GLU A 333 -20.64 1.35 -27.58
C GLU A 333 -21.78 0.63 -26.84
N TYR A 334 -23.03 1.03 -27.08
CA TYR A 334 -24.21 0.32 -26.56
C TYR A 334 -24.48 -0.94 -27.38
N ALA A 335 -24.97 -2.00 -26.73
CA ALA A 335 -25.12 -3.33 -27.34
C ALA A 335 -26.11 -3.42 -28.53
N ASP A 336 -26.95 -2.41 -28.75
CA ASP A 336 -27.86 -2.31 -29.91
C ASP A 336 -27.12 -2.08 -31.26
N ASN A 337 -25.79 -1.84 -31.24
CA ASN A 337 -25.00 -1.42 -32.40
C ASN A 337 -25.09 -2.39 -33.61
N TYR A 338 -24.95 -3.70 -33.40
CA TYR A 338 -25.18 -4.69 -34.47
C TYR A 338 -25.95 -5.93 -34.00
N ASP A 339 -26.82 -6.46 -34.88
CA ASP A 339 -27.61 -7.67 -34.57
C ASP A 339 -26.72 -8.93 -34.38
N LYS A 340 -25.53 -8.96 -35.00
CA LYS A 340 -24.64 -10.13 -35.01
C LYS A 340 -23.16 -9.79 -35.02
N LEU A 341 -22.41 -10.65 -34.32
CA LEU A 341 -20.96 -10.82 -34.41
C LEU A 341 -20.63 -12.15 -35.09
N TYR A 342 -19.87 -12.10 -36.20
CA TYR A 342 -19.27 -13.27 -36.85
C TYR A 342 -17.80 -13.39 -36.53
N GLU A 343 -17.44 -14.56 -36.00
CA GLU A 343 -16.13 -14.88 -35.46
C GLU A 343 -15.86 -16.38 -35.60
N ASN A 344 -14.61 -16.74 -35.91
CA ASN A 344 -14.18 -18.14 -36.07
C ASN A 344 -13.37 -18.62 -34.85
N ASP A 345 -13.05 -17.71 -33.93
CA ASP A 345 -12.14 -17.86 -32.78
C ASP A 345 -12.87 -17.93 -31.43
N LYS A 346 -14.21 -17.87 -31.41
CA LYS A 346 -15.02 -17.90 -30.19
C LYS A 346 -14.71 -19.14 -29.34
N GLY A 347 -14.25 -18.91 -28.10
CA GLY A 347 -13.92 -19.98 -27.15
C GLY A 347 -12.56 -20.65 -27.37
N LEU A 348 -11.72 -20.13 -28.26
CA LEU A 348 -10.29 -20.45 -28.31
C LEU A 348 -9.51 -19.69 -27.21
N ALA A 349 -8.27 -20.10 -26.94
CA ALA A 349 -7.42 -19.42 -25.98
C ALA A 349 -6.76 -18.17 -26.60
N ASN A 350 -6.80 -17.07 -25.83
CA ASN A 350 -6.09 -15.79 -25.94
C ASN A 350 -5.65 -15.35 -27.36
N PRO A 351 -6.22 -14.27 -27.93
CA PRO A 351 -5.82 -13.77 -29.27
C PRO A 351 -4.33 -13.41 -29.37
N TRP A 352 -3.67 -13.13 -28.24
CA TRP A 352 -2.28 -12.67 -28.19
C TRP A 352 -1.23 -13.80 -28.09
N ASP A 353 -1.64 -15.06 -27.95
CA ASP A 353 -0.69 -16.17 -27.75
C ASP A 353 0.12 -16.54 -28.99
N TYR A 354 -0.38 -16.23 -30.20
CA TYR A 354 0.37 -16.50 -31.43
C TYR A 354 0.31 -15.39 -32.50
N TYR A 355 1.50 -15.10 -33.01
CA TYR A 355 1.76 -14.12 -34.06
C TYR A 355 2.30 -14.79 -35.32
N ILE A 356 1.56 -14.74 -36.42
CA ILE A 356 2.11 -15.12 -37.74
C ILE A 356 2.94 -13.94 -38.25
N SER A 357 4.16 -13.83 -37.73
CA SER A 357 5.12 -12.81 -38.15
C SER A 357 5.64 -13.10 -39.56
N GLN A 358 5.77 -12.06 -40.38
CA GLN A 358 6.40 -12.14 -41.70
C GLN A 358 7.54 -11.15 -41.79
N ASN A 359 8.56 -11.45 -42.59
CA ASN A 359 9.69 -10.54 -42.82
C ASN A 359 9.36 -9.45 -43.86
N THR A 360 8.19 -8.82 -43.68
CA THR A 360 7.61 -7.75 -44.51
C THR A 360 6.92 -6.74 -43.61
N LYS A 361 6.80 -5.48 -44.04
CA LYS A 361 5.97 -4.46 -43.36
C LYS A 361 4.50 -4.47 -43.80
N GLU A 362 4.19 -5.11 -44.92
CA GLU A 362 2.81 -5.30 -45.40
C GLU A 362 2.43 -6.79 -45.44
N GLY A 363 1.13 -7.06 -45.31
CA GLY A 363 0.52 -8.37 -45.40
C GLY A 363 -1.00 -8.28 -45.51
N TYR A 364 -1.66 -9.42 -45.62
CA TYR A 364 -3.11 -9.53 -45.70
C TYR A 364 -3.60 -10.64 -44.75
N ILE A 365 -4.72 -10.38 -44.09
CA ILE A 365 -5.49 -11.34 -43.30
C ILE A 365 -6.87 -11.53 -43.92
N SER A 366 -7.47 -12.71 -43.75
CA SER A 366 -8.86 -12.93 -44.16
C SER A 366 -9.52 -14.09 -43.41
N ASN A 367 -10.79 -13.93 -43.08
CA ASN A 367 -11.66 -14.98 -42.55
C ASN A 367 -12.83 -15.22 -43.52
N ILE A 368 -13.24 -16.49 -43.65
CA ILE A 368 -14.45 -16.92 -44.36
C ILE A 368 -15.54 -17.17 -43.33
N PHE A 369 -16.73 -16.65 -43.61
CA PHE A 369 -17.93 -16.76 -42.79
C PHE A 369 -19.10 -17.36 -43.60
N THR A 370 -20.18 -17.73 -42.93
CA THR A 370 -21.42 -18.19 -43.56
C THR A 370 -22.59 -17.41 -42.97
N ALA A 371 -23.30 -16.65 -43.81
CA ALA A 371 -24.42 -15.82 -43.37
C ALA A 371 -25.53 -16.66 -42.74
N GLU A 372 -25.91 -16.35 -41.51
CA GLU A 372 -26.97 -17.07 -40.81
C GLU A 372 -28.36 -16.63 -41.25
N GLU A 373 -28.58 -15.40 -41.75
CA GLU A 373 -29.81 -15.06 -42.48
C GLU A 373 -29.61 -14.08 -43.65
N ASN A 374 -30.68 -13.34 -44.01
CA ASN A 374 -30.61 -12.30 -45.03
C ASN A 374 -30.27 -10.99 -44.32
N GLU A 375 -29.08 -10.49 -44.55
CA GLU A 375 -28.41 -9.53 -43.67
C GLU A 375 -27.40 -8.70 -44.47
N TYR A 376 -27.02 -7.56 -43.93
CA TYR A 376 -25.99 -6.68 -44.46
C TYR A 376 -24.76 -6.79 -43.56
N ILE A 377 -23.61 -7.09 -44.14
CA ILE A 377 -22.33 -7.03 -43.44
C ILE A 377 -21.94 -5.55 -43.35
N SER A 378 -21.96 -5.01 -42.14
CA SER A 378 -21.97 -3.56 -41.88
C SER A 378 -20.70 -3.06 -41.20
N ALA A 379 -19.90 -3.93 -40.59
CA ALA A 379 -18.59 -3.56 -40.06
C ALA A 379 -17.63 -4.76 -40.04
N ALA A 380 -16.35 -4.50 -39.76
CA ALA A 380 -15.36 -5.52 -39.43
C ALA A 380 -14.37 -5.02 -38.38
N ALA A 381 -13.82 -5.93 -37.58
CA ALA A 381 -12.83 -5.61 -36.55
C ALA A 381 -11.60 -6.52 -36.62
N PHE A 382 -10.44 -5.94 -36.32
CA PHE A 382 -9.14 -6.58 -36.47
C PHE A 382 -8.10 -5.91 -35.56
N PHE A 383 -6.94 -6.56 -35.40
CA PHE A 383 -5.81 -6.02 -34.67
C PHE A 383 -4.79 -5.33 -35.58
N THR A 384 -4.21 -4.22 -35.12
CA THR A 384 -3.00 -3.59 -35.67
C THR A 384 -1.86 -3.67 -34.64
N ASN A 385 -0.63 -3.91 -35.10
CA ASN A 385 0.52 -4.13 -34.21
C ASN A 385 1.53 -2.97 -34.16
N ASP A 386 1.27 -1.88 -34.88
CA ASP A 386 2.11 -0.69 -35.00
C ASP A 386 1.25 0.58 -35.02
N ASN A 387 1.80 1.71 -34.55
CA ASN A 387 1.08 2.98 -34.59
C ASN A 387 1.17 3.57 -36.00
N GLY A 388 0.06 4.03 -36.57
CA GLY A 388 0.02 4.52 -37.94
C GLY A 388 -0.08 3.42 -39.01
N THR A 389 -0.57 2.22 -38.67
CA THR A 389 -0.82 1.14 -39.65
C THR A 389 -1.90 1.56 -40.65
N GLU A 390 -1.54 1.56 -41.94
CA GLU A 390 -2.49 1.72 -43.05
C GLU A 390 -3.27 0.41 -43.28
N TYR A 391 -4.56 0.50 -43.63
CA TYR A 391 -5.40 -0.66 -43.94
C TYR A 391 -6.27 -0.48 -45.19
N GLU A 392 -6.69 -1.59 -45.81
CA GLU A 392 -7.68 -1.65 -46.89
C GLU A 392 -8.62 -2.83 -46.65
N ILE A 393 -9.93 -2.58 -46.53
CA ILE A 393 -10.96 -3.61 -46.26
C ILE A 393 -11.71 -3.96 -47.55
N THR A 394 -11.82 -5.25 -47.85
CA THR A 394 -12.57 -5.78 -49.00
C THR A 394 -13.40 -6.99 -48.56
N VAL A 395 -14.69 -7.01 -48.92
CA VAL A 395 -15.58 -8.16 -48.75
C VAL A 395 -15.67 -8.92 -50.07
N TYR A 396 -15.66 -10.25 -50.04
CA TYR A 396 -15.94 -11.08 -51.23
C TYR A 396 -17.19 -11.93 -51.02
N THR A 397 -18.24 -11.70 -51.80
CA THR A 397 -19.44 -12.57 -51.85
C THR A 397 -19.29 -13.64 -52.93
N ASP A 398 -20.16 -14.64 -52.97
CA ASP A 398 -20.20 -15.64 -54.06
C ASP A 398 -18.87 -16.39 -54.29
N LEU A 399 -18.19 -16.78 -53.21
CA LEU A 399 -16.88 -17.45 -53.27
C LEU A 399 -16.91 -18.66 -54.23
N GLN A 400 -15.98 -18.69 -55.18
CA GLN A 400 -15.89 -19.72 -56.21
C GLN A 400 -14.97 -20.88 -55.82
N ASP A 401 -14.10 -20.67 -54.84
CA ASP A 401 -13.16 -21.63 -54.29
C ASP A 401 -12.98 -21.34 -52.79
N GLU A 402 -13.36 -22.28 -51.93
CA GLU A 402 -13.29 -22.08 -50.47
C GLU A 402 -11.86 -22.11 -49.92
N THR A 403 -10.87 -22.59 -50.69
CA THR A 403 -9.45 -22.51 -50.29
C THR A 403 -8.79 -21.17 -50.69
N ASN A 404 -9.59 -20.19 -51.13
CA ASN A 404 -9.11 -18.86 -51.53
C ASN A 404 -10.19 -17.80 -51.21
N PRO A 405 -10.03 -17.00 -50.14
CA PRO A 405 -11.04 -16.02 -49.74
C PRO A 405 -11.27 -14.92 -50.78
N ALA A 406 -10.31 -14.65 -51.67
CA ALA A 406 -10.43 -13.67 -52.75
C ALA A 406 -10.98 -14.28 -54.07
N SER A 407 -11.70 -15.40 -54.00
CA SER A 407 -12.23 -16.11 -55.19
C SER A 407 -13.58 -15.61 -55.71
N GLY A 408 -14.26 -14.73 -54.97
CA GLY A 408 -15.64 -14.29 -55.21
C GLY A 408 -15.81 -12.96 -55.96
N THR A 409 -17.00 -12.38 -55.84
CA THR A 409 -17.35 -11.01 -56.26
C THR A 409 -16.73 -10.01 -55.29
N GLU A 410 -15.82 -9.15 -55.78
CA GLU A 410 -15.10 -8.14 -55.00
C GLU A 410 -15.96 -6.91 -54.68
N HIS A 411 -16.12 -6.60 -53.37
CA HIS A 411 -16.70 -5.35 -52.86
C HIS A 411 -15.64 -4.62 -52.02
N LYS A 412 -15.00 -3.60 -52.59
CA LYS A 412 -14.06 -2.74 -51.86
C LYS A 412 -14.83 -1.78 -50.97
N ILE A 413 -14.53 -1.80 -49.67
CA ILE A 413 -15.24 -0.99 -48.68
C ILE A 413 -14.51 0.34 -48.45
N THR A 414 -13.25 0.26 -48.00
CA THR A 414 -12.54 1.43 -47.47
C THR A 414 -11.02 1.24 -47.48
N SER A 415 -10.31 2.31 -47.18
CA SER A 415 -8.91 2.30 -46.73
C SER A 415 -8.68 3.43 -45.73
N GLY A 416 -7.94 3.17 -44.66
CA GLY A 416 -7.68 4.14 -43.58
C GLY A 416 -6.29 3.99 -42.96
N THR A 417 -6.09 4.63 -41.82
CA THR A 417 -4.83 4.58 -41.05
C THR A 417 -5.16 4.70 -39.57
N GLU A 418 -4.82 3.70 -38.76
CA GLU A 418 -5.09 3.75 -37.32
C GLU A 418 -3.99 4.47 -36.55
N LYS A 419 -4.39 5.41 -35.67
CA LYS A 419 -3.47 6.29 -34.92
C LYS A 419 -2.58 5.49 -33.97
N TYR A 420 -3.15 4.49 -33.31
CA TYR A 420 -2.49 3.63 -32.32
C TYR A 420 -2.59 2.15 -32.71
N ALA A 421 -1.64 1.33 -32.25
CA ALA A 421 -1.78 -0.12 -32.24
C ALA A 421 -2.93 -0.54 -31.30
N GLY A 422 -3.64 -1.63 -31.63
CA GLY A 422 -4.81 -2.05 -30.85
C GLY A 422 -5.75 -3.02 -31.56
N TYR A 423 -6.90 -3.28 -30.93
CA TYR A 423 -8.11 -3.77 -31.57
C TYR A 423 -8.90 -2.56 -32.10
N HIS A 424 -9.45 -2.66 -33.31
CA HIS A 424 -10.24 -1.59 -33.92
C HIS A 424 -11.49 -2.14 -34.59
N THR A 425 -12.61 -1.44 -34.47
CA THR A 425 -13.87 -1.75 -35.18
C THR A 425 -14.17 -0.69 -36.23
N TYR A 426 -14.51 -1.10 -37.46
CA TYR A 426 -14.71 -0.18 -38.58
C TYR A 426 -16.04 -0.40 -39.30
N ASP A 427 -16.96 0.57 -39.21
CA ASP A 427 -18.21 0.64 -39.97
C ASP A 427 -18.00 0.85 -41.47
N PHE A 428 -18.76 0.11 -42.27
CA PHE A 428 -18.69 0.15 -43.72
C PHE A 428 -19.56 1.30 -44.27
N PRO A 429 -18.99 2.26 -45.03
CA PRO A 429 -19.77 3.36 -45.62
C PRO A 429 -20.85 2.92 -46.61
N GLU A 430 -20.73 1.71 -47.16
CA GLU A 430 -21.78 0.99 -47.90
C GLU A 430 -21.76 -0.48 -47.43
N ALA A 431 -22.81 -0.94 -46.73
CA ALA A 431 -22.90 -2.29 -46.19
C ALA A 431 -23.21 -3.35 -47.27
N VAL A 432 -22.70 -4.58 -47.10
CA VAL A 432 -22.73 -5.63 -48.14
C VAL A 432 -23.78 -6.69 -47.85
N TYR A 433 -24.86 -6.71 -48.64
CA TYR A 433 -25.93 -7.70 -48.52
C TYR A 433 -25.48 -9.13 -48.86
N VAL A 434 -25.89 -10.10 -48.02
CA VAL A 434 -25.72 -11.55 -48.21
C VAL A 434 -27.03 -12.32 -47.96
N GLU A 435 -27.21 -13.46 -48.66
CA GLU A 435 -28.35 -14.35 -48.48
C GLU A 435 -28.08 -15.46 -47.44
N LYS A 436 -29.13 -15.92 -46.75
CA LYS A 436 -29.07 -17.01 -45.75
C LYS A 436 -28.35 -18.26 -46.28
N GLY A 437 -27.19 -18.57 -45.70
CA GLY A 437 -26.33 -19.70 -46.05
C GLY A 437 -25.33 -19.43 -47.18
N GLN A 438 -25.22 -18.19 -47.66
CA GLN A 438 -24.16 -17.75 -48.57
C GLN A 438 -22.85 -17.65 -47.78
N LYS A 439 -21.75 -18.12 -48.38
CA LYS A 439 -20.41 -17.85 -47.86
C LYS A 439 -19.87 -16.55 -48.43
N TYR A 440 -19.24 -15.78 -47.56
CA TYR A 440 -18.49 -14.57 -47.89
C TYR A 440 -17.16 -14.59 -47.15
N SER A 441 -16.22 -13.75 -47.57
CA SER A 441 -14.99 -13.47 -46.82
C SER A 441 -14.90 -11.99 -46.51
N VAL A 442 -14.26 -11.67 -45.39
CA VAL A 442 -13.67 -10.35 -45.16
C VAL A 442 -12.17 -10.50 -45.31
N ALA A 443 -11.54 -9.62 -46.07
CA ALA A 443 -10.09 -9.54 -46.25
C ALA A 443 -9.61 -8.12 -45.91
N VAL A 444 -8.60 -8.04 -45.06
CA VAL A 444 -7.97 -6.78 -44.64
C VAL A 444 -6.51 -6.83 -45.06
N LYS A 445 -6.07 -5.85 -45.86
CA LYS A 445 -4.65 -5.54 -46.01
C LYS A 445 -4.22 -4.71 -44.81
N LEU A 446 -3.05 -5.00 -44.23
CA LEU A 446 -2.36 -4.14 -43.28
C LEU A 446 -0.98 -3.76 -43.82
N ALA A 447 -0.56 -2.52 -43.59
CA ALA A 447 0.77 -2.01 -43.91
C ALA A 447 1.31 -1.12 -42.77
N ASN A 448 2.30 -1.62 -42.05
CA ASN A 448 2.88 -0.98 -40.88
C ASN A 448 3.98 0.02 -41.30
N PRO A 449 4.08 1.20 -40.65
CA PRO A 449 5.12 2.17 -40.95
C PRO A 449 6.50 1.70 -40.50
N GLU A 450 6.67 1.12 -39.30
CA GLU A 450 7.98 0.75 -38.74
C GLU A 450 8.18 -0.72 -38.36
N LYS A 451 7.20 -1.38 -37.74
CA LYS A 451 7.31 -2.79 -37.35
C LYS A 451 7.05 -3.73 -38.53
N ASN A 452 7.45 -5.00 -38.38
CA ASN A 452 7.00 -6.04 -39.30
C ASN A 452 5.49 -6.26 -39.17
N PHE A 453 4.87 -6.72 -40.26
CA PHE A 453 3.50 -7.23 -40.27
C PHE A 453 3.39 -8.48 -39.40
N ILE A 454 2.37 -8.48 -38.55
CA ILE A 454 1.95 -9.60 -37.71
C ILE A 454 0.46 -9.83 -37.98
N ALA A 455 0.06 -11.08 -38.19
CA ALA A 455 -1.33 -11.47 -38.05
C ALA A 455 -1.54 -12.10 -36.66
N THR A 456 -2.37 -11.44 -35.85
CA THR A 456 -2.81 -11.87 -34.50
C THR A 456 -3.80 -13.04 -34.61
N ALA A 457 -3.59 -14.09 -33.83
CA ALA A 457 -4.39 -15.32 -33.92
C ALA A 457 -4.57 -16.03 -32.59
N SER A 458 -5.82 -16.39 -32.26
CA SER A 458 -6.10 -17.32 -31.16
C SER A 458 -5.57 -18.71 -31.48
N SER A 459 -5.01 -19.36 -30.46
CA SER A 459 -4.39 -20.68 -30.62
C SER A 459 -5.44 -21.79 -30.78
N LEU A 460 -5.15 -22.80 -31.60
CA LEU A 460 -5.96 -24.02 -31.61
C LEU A 460 -5.61 -24.90 -30.41
N PRO A 461 -6.58 -25.52 -29.72
CA PRO A 461 -6.31 -26.45 -28.62
C PRO A 461 -5.48 -27.66 -29.09
N THR A 462 -4.79 -28.29 -28.15
CA THR A 462 -4.03 -29.53 -28.37
C THR A 462 -4.96 -30.74 -28.51
N LEU A 463 -5.46 -30.97 -29.73
CA LEU A 463 -6.43 -32.03 -30.02
C LEU A 463 -5.72 -33.39 -30.23
N ASP A 464 -6.24 -34.42 -29.56
CA ASP A 464 -5.73 -35.81 -29.58
C ASP A 464 -5.76 -36.48 -30.98
N ASN A 465 -6.49 -35.91 -31.96
CA ASN A 465 -6.67 -36.49 -33.29
C ASN A 465 -6.64 -35.47 -34.43
N ALA A 466 -6.00 -35.84 -35.53
CA ALA A 466 -5.87 -35.03 -36.74
C ALA A 466 -7.20 -34.79 -37.50
N ASP A 467 -8.22 -35.61 -37.24
CA ASP A 467 -9.57 -35.37 -37.79
C ASP A 467 -10.26 -34.16 -37.12
N ASP A 468 -9.95 -33.85 -35.86
CA ASP A 468 -10.65 -32.79 -35.12
C ASP A 468 -10.17 -31.39 -35.56
N TYR A 469 -8.91 -31.27 -35.97
CA TYR A 469 -8.38 -30.08 -36.66
C TYR A 469 -9.10 -29.75 -37.98
N GLN A 470 -9.85 -30.69 -38.57
CA GLN A 470 -10.64 -30.41 -39.78
C GLN A 470 -11.78 -29.41 -39.50
N LYS A 471 -12.19 -29.19 -38.24
CA LYS A 471 -13.21 -28.15 -37.91
C LYS A 471 -12.74 -26.72 -38.16
N PHE A 472 -11.42 -26.51 -38.25
CA PHE A 472 -10.77 -25.20 -38.40
C PHE A 472 -10.23 -24.92 -39.82
N ARG A 473 -10.24 -25.91 -40.71
CA ARG A 473 -9.71 -25.79 -42.08
C ARG A 473 -10.57 -24.87 -42.95
N ASN A 474 -9.91 -24.02 -43.73
CA ASN A 474 -10.49 -23.02 -44.65
C ASN A 474 -11.38 -21.96 -43.95
N LEU A 475 -11.18 -21.71 -42.67
CA LEU A 475 -11.84 -20.61 -41.94
C LEU A 475 -11.03 -19.31 -41.95
N SER A 476 -9.70 -19.42 -41.92
CA SER A 476 -8.78 -18.30 -41.71
C SER A 476 -7.54 -18.40 -42.59
N PHE A 477 -7.08 -17.26 -43.10
CA PHE A 477 -6.04 -17.19 -44.13
C PHE A 477 -5.12 -15.98 -43.96
N VAL A 478 -3.88 -16.14 -44.41
CA VAL A 478 -2.88 -15.07 -44.56
C VAL A 478 -2.33 -15.01 -45.99
N SER A 479 -1.91 -13.83 -46.45
CA SER A 479 -1.23 -13.63 -47.73
C SER A 479 -0.20 -12.50 -47.69
N LEU A 480 0.78 -12.56 -48.58
CA LEU A 480 1.76 -11.49 -48.82
C LEU A 480 1.46 -10.67 -50.10
N ASP A 481 0.56 -11.13 -50.96
CA ASP A 481 0.27 -10.49 -52.26
C ASP A 481 -1.22 -10.32 -52.59
N GLY A 482 -2.11 -10.72 -51.67
CA GLY A 482 -3.56 -10.69 -51.80
C GLY A 482 -4.14 -11.71 -52.80
N LYS A 483 -3.32 -12.66 -53.30
CA LYS A 483 -3.68 -13.57 -54.39
C LYS A 483 -3.31 -15.03 -54.07
N THR A 484 -2.19 -15.20 -53.41
CA THR A 484 -1.66 -16.48 -52.94
C THR A 484 -1.93 -16.55 -51.44
N TRP A 485 -3.00 -17.25 -51.06
CA TRP A 485 -3.43 -17.38 -49.68
C TRP A 485 -3.00 -18.72 -49.10
N SER A 486 -2.59 -18.71 -47.83
CA SER A 486 -2.35 -19.89 -47.02
C SER A 486 -3.36 -19.94 -45.88
N ASP A 487 -3.97 -21.11 -45.66
CA ASP A 487 -4.82 -21.39 -44.50
C ASP A 487 -3.96 -21.36 -43.23
N SER A 488 -4.35 -20.55 -42.24
CA SER A 488 -3.57 -20.32 -41.00
C SER A 488 -3.62 -21.49 -40.01
N SER A 489 -4.42 -22.53 -40.31
CA SER A 489 -4.47 -23.76 -39.53
C SER A 489 -3.52 -24.87 -40.05
N GLU A 490 -2.76 -24.62 -41.13
CA GLU A 490 -1.81 -25.60 -41.70
C GLU A 490 -0.36 -25.38 -41.20
N GLU A 491 0.29 -26.44 -40.72
CA GLU A 491 1.74 -26.45 -40.49
C GLU A 491 2.48 -26.22 -41.83
N ASN A 492 3.31 -25.18 -41.89
CA ASN A 492 4.10 -24.82 -43.07
C ASN A 492 5.61 -24.99 -42.80
N GLU A 493 6.42 -25.26 -43.84
CA GLU A 493 7.88 -25.54 -43.75
C GLU A 493 8.76 -24.39 -43.18
N ASN A 494 8.18 -23.31 -42.65
CA ASN A 494 8.84 -22.10 -42.15
C ASN A 494 8.57 -21.82 -40.64
N ASP A 495 8.13 -22.81 -39.87
CA ASP A 495 7.71 -22.66 -38.45
C ASP A 495 6.60 -21.60 -38.26
N VAL A 496 5.64 -21.54 -39.19
CA VAL A 496 4.43 -20.71 -39.04
C VAL A 496 3.41 -21.45 -38.18
N SER A 497 2.94 -20.76 -37.14
CA SER A 497 2.00 -21.21 -36.13
C SER A 497 0.62 -21.57 -36.69
N VAL A 498 -0.05 -22.51 -36.02
CA VAL A 498 -1.40 -22.98 -36.33
C VAL A 498 -2.41 -22.24 -35.44
N GLY A 499 -3.30 -21.44 -36.03
CA GLY A 499 -4.28 -20.62 -35.30
C GLY A 499 -5.40 -20.05 -36.18
N ILE A 500 -6.41 -19.45 -35.53
CA ILE A 500 -7.50 -18.71 -36.19
C ILE A 500 -7.21 -17.22 -36.08
N ILE A 501 -7.24 -16.51 -37.21
CA ILE A 501 -6.98 -15.06 -37.22
C ILE A 501 -8.11 -14.32 -36.51
N ASN A 502 -7.76 -13.39 -35.62
CA ASN A 502 -8.72 -12.53 -34.92
C ASN A 502 -9.18 -11.38 -35.84
N LEU A 503 -10.01 -11.75 -36.82
CA LEU A 503 -10.71 -10.85 -37.74
C LEU A 503 -12.20 -11.20 -37.65
N ARG A 504 -13.03 -10.22 -37.31
CA ARG A 504 -14.46 -10.37 -37.10
C ARG A 504 -15.25 -9.55 -38.11
N ALA A 505 -16.50 -9.94 -38.34
CA ALA A 505 -17.43 -9.21 -39.20
C ALA A 505 -18.75 -9.01 -38.45
N PHE A 506 -19.34 -7.83 -38.54
CA PHE A 506 -20.62 -7.52 -37.89
C PHE A 506 -21.70 -7.39 -38.95
N ALA A 507 -22.93 -7.78 -38.59
CA ALA A 507 -24.04 -7.77 -39.53
C ALA A 507 -25.35 -7.31 -38.89
N ASN A 508 -26.15 -6.61 -39.69
CA ASN A 508 -27.50 -6.19 -39.35
C ASN A 508 -28.51 -6.94 -40.23
N SER A 509 -29.64 -7.35 -39.64
CA SER A 509 -30.74 -8.00 -40.36
C SER A 509 -31.24 -7.09 -41.48
N ALA A 510 -31.64 -7.65 -42.62
CA ALA A 510 -32.08 -6.83 -43.76
C ALA A 510 -33.32 -5.94 -43.46
N ASP A 511 -34.09 -6.30 -42.42
CA ASP A 511 -35.24 -5.55 -41.93
C ASP A 511 -34.97 -4.82 -40.58
N LYS A 512 -33.70 -4.68 -40.13
CA LYS A 512 -33.34 -3.88 -38.95
C LYS A 512 -33.68 -2.40 -39.20
N ILE A 513 -34.14 -1.72 -38.15
CA ILE A 513 -34.30 -0.26 -38.13
C ILE A 513 -33.18 0.31 -37.26
N GLU A 514 -32.31 1.10 -37.87
CA GLU A 514 -31.24 1.82 -37.19
C GLU A 514 -31.77 3.14 -36.60
N PHE A 515 -31.33 3.44 -35.39
CA PHE A 515 -31.47 4.75 -34.75
C PHE A 515 -30.14 5.50 -34.89
N SER A 516 -30.16 6.81 -35.16
CA SER A 516 -28.92 7.61 -35.31
C SER A 516 -28.14 7.88 -34.01
N ASP A 517 -28.68 7.39 -32.90
CA ASP A 517 -28.05 7.36 -31.59
C ASP A 517 -28.67 6.24 -30.77
N TYR A 518 -27.84 5.47 -30.06
CA TYR A 518 -28.24 4.41 -29.13
C TYR A 518 -27.92 4.75 -27.67
N ALA A 519 -27.42 5.96 -27.40
CA ALA A 519 -27.28 6.45 -26.03
C ALA A 519 -28.68 6.71 -25.41
N PRO A 520 -29.02 6.10 -24.26
CA PRO A 520 -30.28 6.37 -23.58
C PRO A 520 -30.32 7.77 -22.93
N TYR A 521 -29.21 8.50 -22.93
CA TYR A 521 -29.09 9.85 -22.39
C TYR A 521 -28.52 10.82 -23.44
N VAL A 522 -29.36 11.71 -23.97
CA VAL A 522 -29.01 12.66 -25.05
C VAL A 522 -29.24 14.11 -24.64
N GLU A 523 -28.68 15.06 -25.39
CA GLU A 523 -28.94 16.49 -25.15
C GLU A 523 -30.43 16.86 -25.35
N ASN A 524 -30.92 17.83 -24.57
CA ASN A 524 -32.28 18.35 -24.73
C ASN A 524 -32.37 19.15 -26.04
N GLY A 525 -33.09 18.60 -27.02
CA GLY A 525 -33.15 19.10 -28.40
C GLY A 525 -32.45 18.21 -29.43
N GLU A 526 -31.84 17.09 -29.03
CA GLU A 526 -31.20 16.11 -29.93
C GLU A 526 -32.22 15.45 -30.88
N LYS A 527 -31.76 15.00 -32.06
CA LYS A 527 -32.58 14.70 -33.24
C LYS A 527 -32.37 13.29 -33.76
N ILE A 528 -32.97 12.34 -33.04
CA ILE A 528 -32.99 10.93 -33.40
C ILE A 528 -33.60 10.73 -34.78
N SER A 529 -32.78 10.24 -35.71
CA SER A 529 -33.17 9.86 -37.06
C SER A 529 -33.31 8.35 -37.16
N LEU A 530 -34.23 7.88 -38.00
CA LEU A 530 -34.46 6.46 -38.27
C LEU A 530 -34.06 6.09 -39.70
N SER A 531 -33.45 4.92 -39.87
CA SER A 531 -33.00 4.37 -41.17
C SER A 531 -33.17 2.85 -41.24
N ALA A 532 -33.15 2.27 -42.45
CA ALA A 532 -33.22 0.82 -42.66
C ALA A 532 -32.59 0.48 -44.04
N ASP A 533 -31.64 -0.47 -44.08
CA ASP A 533 -30.83 -0.75 -45.29
C ASP A 533 -31.62 -1.43 -46.43
N SER A 534 -32.77 -2.03 -46.11
CA SER A 534 -33.75 -2.49 -47.11
C SER A 534 -34.41 -1.34 -47.89
N GLY A 535 -34.33 -0.09 -47.41
CA GLY A 535 -34.97 1.07 -48.01
C GLY A 535 -36.50 1.05 -47.94
N ASN A 536 -37.05 0.32 -46.96
CA ASN A 536 -38.49 0.24 -46.69
C ASN A 536 -39.05 1.54 -46.07
N ASP A 537 -40.36 1.76 -46.19
CA ASP A 537 -41.06 2.85 -45.49
C ASP A 537 -41.07 2.58 -43.97
N ILE A 538 -40.48 3.47 -43.16
CA ILE A 538 -40.47 3.37 -41.69
C ILE A 538 -41.70 4.08 -41.09
N TYR A 539 -42.33 3.44 -40.11
CA TYR A 539 -43.40 4.00 -39.28
C TYR A 539 -42.90 4.15 -37.84
N PHE A 540 -43.38 5.16 -37.12
CA PHE A 540 -43.01 5.39 -35.72
C PHE A 540 -44.21 5.72 -34.83
N SER A 541 -44.03 5.57 -33.52
CA SER A 541 -45.03 5.87 -32.49
C SER A 541 -44.36 6.30 -31.17
N TYR A 542 -45.06 7.11 -30.37
CA TYR A 542 -44.65 7.45 -28.99
C TYR A 542 -45.41 6.63 -27.93
N ASP A 543 -46.47 5.90 -28.32
CA ASP A 543 -47.33 5.15 -27.38
C ASP A 543 -47.53 3.68 -27.79
N GLY A 544 -46.89 3.23 -28.87
CA GLY A 544 -47.03 1.89 -29.45
C GLY A 544 -48.40 1.61 -30.06
N ASN A 545 -49.34 2.56 -30.05
CA ASN A 545 -50.73 2.40 -30.48
C ASN A 545 -51.08 3.26 -31.71
N ILE A 546 -50.48 4.45 -31.85
CA ILE A 546 -50.72 5.39 -32.94
C ILE A 546 -49.46 5.48 -33.81
N TRP A 547 -49.56 4.96 -35.03
CA TRP A 547 -48.45 4.83 -35.96
C TRP A 547 -48.52 5.87 -37.09
N GLU A 548 -47.45 6.65 -37.24
CA GLU A 548 -47.29 7.67 -38.30
C GLU A 548 -46.09 7.33 -39.19
N LEU A 549 -46.11 7.76 -40.46
CA LEU A 549 -44.99 7.53 -41.38
C LEU A 549 -43.84 8.48 -41.01
N TYR A 550 -42.64 7.93 -40.80
CA TYR A 550 -41.42 8.70 -40.53
C TYR A 550 -40.99 9.51 -41.76
N GLY A 551 -40.24 10.60 -41.57
CA GLY A 551 -39.80 11.45 -42.69
C GLY A 551 -39.05 12.74 -42.35
N GLU A 552 -38.98 13.12 -41.07
CA GLU A 552 -38.09 14.15 -40.53
C GLU A 552 -37.61 13.66 -39.14
N PRO A 553 -36.40 14.00 -38.67
CA PRO A 553 -35.88 13.53 -37.37
C PRO A 553 -36.74 13.92 -36.16
N ILE A 554 -36.74 13.05 -35.14
CA ILE A 554 -37.53 13.18 -33.91
C ILE A 554 -36.71 13.94 -32.86
N GLU A 555 -37.23 15.08 -32.41
CA GLU A 555 -36.60 15.98 -31.44
C GLU A 555 -36.92 15.54 -29.99
N ILE A 556 -35.91 15.15 -29.21
CA ILE A 556 -36.04 14.76 -27.80
C ILE A 556 -36.15 16.02 -26.94
N THR A 557 -37.06 16.02 -25.95
CA THR A 557 -37.36 17.21 -25.11
C THR A 557 -37.08 16.96 -23.62
N ASP A 558 -37.57 17.84 -22.74
CA ASP A 558 -37.35 17.85 -21.29
C ASP A 558 -38.03 16.71 -20.49
N SER A 559 -38.34 15.59 -21.15
CA SER A 559 -38.96 14.39 -20.58
C SER A 559 -38.58 13.12 -21.34
N ASP A 560 -38.48 12.00 -20.64
CA ASP A 560 -38.21 10.67 -21.20
C ASP A 560 -39.15 10.36 -22.37
N THR A 561 -38.55 9.95 -23.50
CA THR A 561 -39.24 9.79 -24.78
C THR A 561 -38.91 8.42 -25.36
N THR A 562 -39.85 7.48 -25.26
CA THR A 562 -39.79 6.20 -25.97
C THR A 562 -40.21 6.40 -27.42
N ILE A 563 -39.32 6.04 -28.35
CA ILE A 563 -39.60 5.99 -29.79
C ILE A 563 -39.77 4.52 -30.18
N TYR A 564 -40.99 4.13 -30.53
CA TYR A 564 -41.26 2.87 -31.20
C TYR A 564 -41.10 3.05 -32.70
N ALA A 565 -40.43 2.12 -33.39
CA ALA A 565 -40.21 2.14 -34.84
C ALA A 565 -40.54 0.77 -35.46
N SER A 566 -41.13 0.75 -36.66
CA SER A 566 -41.71 -0.44 -37.29
C SER A 566 -41.72 -0.29 -38.81
N LEU A 567 -41.47 -1.36 -39.57
CA LEU A 567 -41.64 -1.39 -41.04
C LEU A 567 -43.11 -1.66 -41.42
N SER A 568 -43.87 -2.28 -40.52
CA SER A 568 -45.32 -2.50 -40.67
C SER A 568 -46.15 -1.32 -40.17
N GLN A 569 -47.07 -0.83 -41.01
CA GLN A 569 -47.98 0.28 -40.68
C GLN A 569 -48.90 0.04 -39.45
N ASP A 570 -48.99 -1.19 -38.93
CA ASP A 570 -49.75 -1.54 -37.73
C ASP A 570 -48.89 -1.82 -36.48
N GLY A 571 -47.57 -1.62 -36.54
CA GLY A 571 -46.67 -1.83 -35.41
C GLY A 571 -46.35 -3.30 -35.10
N SER A 572 -46.67 -4.24 -36.00
CA SER A 572 -46.54 -5.67 -35.72
C SER A 572 -45.11 -6.22 -35.73
N ASP A 573 -44.13 -5.43 -36.19
CA ASP A 573 -42.69 -5.70 -36.15
C ASP A 573 -41.91 -4.61 -35.36
N ALA A 574 -42.59 -3.95 -34.41
CA ALA A 574 -42.05 -2.81 -33.70
C ALA A 574 -40.84 -3.12 -32.78
N VAL A 575 -39.74 -2.40 -33.00
CA VAL A 575 -38.65 -2.16 -32.04
C VAL A 575 -38.87 -0.86 -31.27
N SER A 576 -38.13 -0.61 -30.19
CA SER A 576 -38.22 0.66 -29.47
C SER A 576 -36.99 0.99 -28.63
N HIS A 577 -36.51 2.23 -28.72
CA HIS A 577 -35.48 2.79 -27.84
C HIS A 577 -36.07 3.92 -26.98
N THR A 578 -35.51 4.20 -25.80
CA THR A 578 -36.01 5.25 -24.88
C THR A 578 -34.91 6.23 -24.52
N TYR A 579 -35.15 7.51 -24.83
CA TYR A 579 -34.21 8.60 -24.63
C TYR A 579 -34.64 9.48 -23.47
N SER A 580 -33.79 9.63 -22.47
CA SER A 580 -33.89 10.62 -21.41
C SER A 580 -33.01 11.84 -21.72
N PRO A 581 -33.48 13.08 -21.45
CA PRO A 581 -32.63 14.26 -21.57
C PRO A 581 -31.54 14.24 -20.48
N GLN A 582 -30.28 14.41 -20.87
CA GLN A 582 -29.13 14.47 -19.96
C GLN A 582 -29.34 15.50 -18.84
N THR A 583 -28.92 15.13 -17.63
CA THR A 583 -28.90 16.01 -16.45
C THR A 583 -27.52 16.63 -16.24
N ALA A 584 -27.49 17.90 -15.83
CA ALA A 584 -26.28 18.55 -15.33
C ALA A 584 -26.03 18.07 -13.89
N VAL A 585 -24.90 17.41 -13.66
CA VAL A 585 -24.53 16.78 -12.38
C VAL A 585 -23.22 17.35 -11.84
N LEU A 586 -23.00 17.21 -10.55
CA LEU A 586 -21.65 17.30 -9.98
C LEU A 586 -20.88 16.01 -10.32
N SER A 587 -19.56 16.11 -10.51
CA SER A 587 -18.61 14.99 -10.58
C SER A 587 -18.31 14.44 -9.18
N SER A 588 -18.18 15.33 -8.19
CA SER A 588 -17.97 14.99 -6.78
C SER A 588 -18.49 16.10 -5.86
N LEU A 589 -18.66 15.77 -4.58
CA LEU A 589 -19.08 16.73 -3.56
C LEU A 589 -18.40 16.39 -2.23
N SER A 590 -17.25 16.99 -1.99
CA SER A 590 -16.43 16.77 -0.81
C SER A 590 -16.91 17.61 0.37
N VAL A 591 -16.97 17.02 1.56
CA VAL A 591 -17.42 17.66 2.81
C VAL A 591 -16.24 17.77 3.78
N TYR A 592 -16.09 18.91 4.43
CA TYR A 592 -15.02 19.22 5.39
C TYR A 592 -15.58 19.82 6.69
N ASN A 593 -14.94 19.51 7.82
CA ASN A 593 -15.17 20.12 9.12
C ASN A 593 -13.91 20.87 9.60
N SER A 594 -13.75 21.00 10.93
CA SER A 594 -12.55 21.50 11.60
C SER A 594 -11.36 20.54 11.54
N ASP A 595 -11.64 19.24 11.60
CA ASP A 595 -10.66 18.20 11.89
C ASP A 595 -10.01 17.70 10.58
N GLY A 596 -10.69 17.88 9.45
CA GLY A 596 -10.16 17.65 8.12
C GLY A 596 -11.25 17.46 7.06
N TYR A 597 -10.99 16.52 6.15
CA TYR A 597 -11.98 15.93 5.26
C TYR A 597 -12.90 14.99 6.06
N VAL A 598 -14.21 15.02 5.77
CA VAL A 598 -15.24 14.26 6.49
C VAL A 598 -15.77 13.11 5.63
N LYS A 599 -16.16 13.42 4.38
CA LYS A 599 -16.84 12.49 3.47
C LYS A 599 -16.92 13.08 2.07
N ASP A 600 -16.65 12.29 1.04
CA ASP A 600 -17.16 12.54 -0.31
C ASP A 600 -18.59 11.99 -0.41
N ILE A 601 -19.51 12.84 -0.86
CA ILE A 601 -20.84 12.41 -1.25
C ILE A 601 -20.71 11.69 -2.59
N THR A 602 -20.77 10.36 -2.55
CA THR A 602 -20.80 9.52 -3.76
C THR A 602 -22.06 9.80 -4.56
N ILE A 603 -21.89 10.35 -5.75
CA ILE A 603 -22.98 10.62 -6.70
C ILE A 603 -23.18 9.34 -7.51
N SER A 604 -23.77 8.34 -6.86
CA SER A 604 -23.90 7.01 -7.44
C SER A 604 -25.03 6.93 -8.47
N SER A 605 -24.86 6.01 -9.41
CA SER A 605 -25.76 5.55 -10.48
C SER A 605 -27.15 5.04 -10.03
N GLY A 606 -27.46 5.11 -8.72
CA GLY A 606 -28.59 4.45 -8.06
C GLY A 606 -29.97 4.91 -8.54
N SER A 607 -30.47 4.26 -9.60
CA SER A 607 -31.75 4.44 -10.29
C SER A 607 -31.86 5.67 -11.22
N LYS A 608 -32.43 5.45 -12.41
CA LYS A 608 -32.48 6.37 -13.56
C LYS A 608 -33.40 7.61 -13.39
N ALA A 609 -33.55 8.14 -12.17
CA ALA A 609 -34.50 9.22 -11.85
C ALA A 609 -34.10 10.11 -10.65
N VAL A 610 -32.81 10.20 -10.27
CA VAL A 610 -32.38 10.98 -9.10
C VAL A 610 -32.46 12.50 -9.35
N THR A 611 -33.62 13.11 -9.10
CA THR A 611 -33.77 14.58 -9.11
C THR A 611 -33.33 15.26 -7.81
N ASP A 612 -33.19 14.48 -6.72
CA ASP A 612 -32.87 14.97 -5.38
C ASP A 612 -32.00 13.96 -4.59
N ILE A 613 -30.67 14.10 -4.64
CA ILE A 613 -29.80 13.40 -3.66
C ILE A 613 -30.03 14.03 -2.28
N ASN A 614 -30.42 13.22 -1.31
CA ASN A 614 -30.67 13.60 0.08
C ASN A 614 -29.67 12.92 1.00
N GLU A 615 -28.44 13.42 1.00
CA GLU A 615 -27.38 12.94 1.89
C GLU A 615 -27.54 13.51 3.30
N SER A 616 -27.01 12.78 4.29
CA SER A 616 -26.97 13.18 5.70
C SER A 616 -25.55 13.05 6.23
N ILE A 617 -24.96 14.17 6.63
CA ILE A 617 -23.64 14.23 7.25
C ILE A 617 -23.81 14.27 8.77
N THR A 618 -23.10 13.42 9.50
CA THR A 618 -23.01 13.47 10.96
C THR A 618 -21.54 13.47 11.35
N GLY A 619 -21.13 14.35 12.25
CA GLY A 619 -19.74 14.42 12.70
C GLY A 619 -19.44 15.54 13.70
N ASN A 620 -18.20 15.57 14.17
CA ASN A 620 -17.65 16.63 15.01
C ASN A 620 -17.56 17.95 14.23
N MET A 621 -17.86 19.08 14.87
CA MET A 621 -17.93 20.40 14.22
C MET A 621 -17.43 21.51 15.14
N SER A 622 -16.14 21.48 15.50
CA SER A 622 -15.55 22.49 16.40
C SER A 622 -15.31 23.86 15.75
N GLU A 623 -15.25 23.93 14.41
CA GLU A 623 -15.06 25.19 13.65
C GLU A 623 -16.04 25.37 12.46
N GLY A 624 -17.07 24.53 12.33
CA GLY A 624 -18.12 24.64 11.29
C GLY A 624 -17.94 23.68 10.10
N LEU A 625 -18.62 23.97 8.98
CA LEU A 625 -18.65 23.13 7.77
C LEU A 625 -18.20 23.87 6.50
N ALA A 626 -17.68 23.10 5.56
CA ALA A 626 -17.54 23.51 4.17
C ALA A 626 -17.84 22.36 3.20
N VAL A 627 -18.23 22.70 1.98
CA VAL A 627 -18.27 21.78 0.84
C VAL A 627 -17.34 22.25 -0.28
N ILE A 628 -16.83 21.31 -1.06
CA ILE A 628 -16.14 21.54 -2.33
C ILE A 628 -16.90 20.73 -3.40
N PRO A 629 -17.74 21.38 -4.23
CA PRO A 629 -18.40 20.71 -5.36
C PRO A 629 -17.48 20.72 -6.59
N THR A 630 -17.40 19.60 -7.29
CA THR A 630 -16.75 19.50 -8.61
C THR A 630 -17.82 19.22 -9.66
N ALA A 631 -17.72 19.81 -10.84
CA ALA A 631 -18.61 19.56 -11.98
C ALA A 631 -17.87 19.82 -13.31
N PRO A 632 -18.32 19.21 -14.45
CA PRO A 632 -17.74 19.41 -15.79
C PRO A 632 -17.64 20.88 -16.22
N GLU A 633 -16.72 21.22 -17.14
CA GLU A 633 -16.66 22.56 -17.74
C GLU A 633 -18.01 22.98 -18.36
N GLY A 634 -18.32 24.27 -18.31
CA GLY A 634 -19.62 24.81 -18.73
C GLY A 634 -20.75 24.64 -17.70
N THR A 635 -20.55 23.85 -16.64
CA THR A 635 -21.55 23.69 -15.58
C THR A 635 -21.56 24.89 -14.63
N THR A 636 -22.75 25.40 -14.32
CA THR A 636 -22.99 26.40 -13.27
C THR A 636 -23.48 25.72 -12.01
N ILE A 637 -22.67 25.80 -10.95
CA ILE A 637 -22.99 25.34 -9.59
C ILE A 637 -23.50 26.53 -8.77
N ASN A 638 -24.61 26.36 -8.04
CA ASN A 638 -25.24 27.42 -7.25
C ASN A 638 -25.66 26.89 -5.88
N ILE A 639 -25.00 27.36 -4.82
CA ILE A 639 -25.22 26.94 -3.43
C ILE A 639 -25.97 28.02 -2.66
N ASN A 640 -27.18 27.71 -2.17
CA ASN A 640 -28.06 28.63 -1.44
C ASN A 640 -28.21 30.03 -2.11
N GLY A 641 -28.13 30.10 -3.44
CA GLY A 641 -28.23 31.35 -4.21
C GLY A 641 -26.91 32.06 -4.53
N LYS A 642 -25.75 31.55 -4.10
CA LYS A 642 -24.41 32.00 -4.54
C LYS A 642 -23.87 31.05 -5.61
N VAL A 643 -23.47 31.58 -6.77
CA VAL A 643 -22.68 30.81 -7.75
C VAL A 643 -21.30 30.49 -7.15
N VAL A 644 -20.83 29.28 -7.38
CA VAL A 644 -19.58 28.69 -6.87
C VAL A 644 -18.82 28.10 -8.06
N GLU A 645 -17.50 28.27 -8.11
CA GLU A 645 -16.67 27.67 -9.18
C GLU A 645 -16.37 26.19 -8.88
N SER A 646 -16.14 25.37 -9.92
CA SER A 646 -15.79 23.95 -9.74
C SER A 646 -14.49 23.85 -8.92
N GLY A 647 -14.52 23.12 -7.80
CA GLY A 647 -13.40 23.06 -6.84
C GLY A 647 -13.31 24.24 -5.84
N GLU A 648 -14.21 25.23 -5.86
CA GLU A 648 -14.20 26.32 -4.87
C GLU A 648 -14.77 25.87 -3.51
N ARG A 649 -13.97 26.00 -2.44
CA ARG A 649 -14.43 25.71 -1.06
C ARG A 649 -15.47 26.72 -0.58
N TYR A 650 -16.71 26.27 -0.46
CA TYR A 650 -17.84 27.01 0.12
C TYR A 650 -18.00 26.64 1.60
N SER A 651 -17.47 27.47 2.49
CA SER A 651 -17.75 27.39 3.93
C SER A 651 -19.09 28.03 4.27
N PHE A 652 -19.85 27.43 5.18
CA PHE A 652 -21.14 27.96 5.65
C PHE A 652 -21.30 27.84 7.16
N SER A 653 -22.16 28.70 7.71
CA SER A 653 -22.47 28.74 9.14
C SER A 653 -23.62 27.79 9.45
N MET A 654 -23.57 27.14 10.62
CA MET A 654 -24.66 26.31 11.13
C MET A 654 -25.80 27.19 11.66
N GLY A 655 -26.73 27.55 10.77
CA GLY A 655 -27.98 28.22 11.12
C GLY A 655 -29.08 27.24 11.55
N SER A 656 -30.31 27.75 11.72
CA SER A 656 -31.47 26.92 12.12
C SER A 656 -32.01 25.98 11.04
N GLU A 657 -31.50 26.04 9.80
CA GLU A 657 -31.93 25.19 8.69
C GLU A 657 -30.78 24.21 8.36
N PRO A 658 -30.87 22.93 8.79
CA PRO A 658 -29.79 21.94 8.72
C PRO A 658 -29.62 21.33 7.32
N SER A 659 -29.74 22.15 6.28
CA SER A 659 -29.78 21.74 4.87
C SER A 659 -29.12 22.77 3.96
N LEU A 660 -28.38 22.29 2.96
CA LEU A 660 -27.74 23.07 1.91
C LEU A 660 -28.35 22.67 0.56
N GLU A 661 -28.95 23.63 -0.16
CA GLU A 661 -29.47 23.43 -1.51
C GLU A 661 -28.35 23.75 -2.53
N ILE A 662 -27.93 22.75 -3.30
CA ILE A 662 -27.00 22.92 -4.42
C ILE A 662 -27.77 22.66 -5.72
N ILE A 663 -27.95 23.70 -6.54
CA ILE A 663 -28.55 23.61 -7.87
C ILE A 663 -27.44 23.56 -8.91
N VAL A 664 -27.51 22.57 -9.80
CA VAL A 664 -26.52 22.34 -10.87
C VAL A 664 -27.20 22.47 -12.23
N SER A 665 -26.58 23.18 -13.17
CA SER A 665 -27.18 23.49 -14.48
C SER A 665 -26.12 23.69 -15.55
N ALA A 666 -26.39 23.25 -16.78
CA ALA A 666 -25.54 23.43 -17.96
C ALA A 666 -26.41 23.74 -19.19
N GLU A 667 -25.81 24.21 -20.29
CA GLU A 667 -26.53 24.37 -21.56
C GLU A 667 -26.97 22.99 -22.10
N ASN A 668 -28.16 22.93 -22.73
CA ASN A 668 -28.82 21.72 -23.23
C ASN A 668 -29.04 20.55 -22.24
N LYS A 669 -28.71 20.69 -20.95
CA LYS A 669 -28.93 19.67 -19.91
C LYS A 669 -29.98 20.11 -18.87
N LYS A 670 -30.77 19.15 -18.38
CA LYS A 670 -31.76 19.33 -17.31
C LYS A 670 -31.06 19.64 -15.99
N SER A 671 -31.54 20.62 -15.22
CA SER A 671 -30.94 20.99 -13.94
C SER A 671 -31.22 19.95 -12.84
N THR A 672 -30.26 19.73 -11.95
CA THR A 672 -30.33 18.80 -10.81
C THR A 672 -30.26 19.57 -9.49
N VAL A 673 -30.89 19.04 -8.44
CA VAL A 673 -30.81 19.60 -7.08
C VAL A 673 -30.21 18.56 -6.14
N TYR A 674 -29.27 18.97 -5.31
CA TYR A 674 -28.69 18.17 -4.23
C TYR A 674 -29.07 18.84 -2.91
N ASN A 675 -29.72 18.09 -2.02
CA ASN A 675 -30.18 18.54 -0.72
C ASN A 675 -29.31 17.91 0.36
N VAL A 676 -28.22 18.59 0.71
CA VAL A 676 -27.23 18.08 1.67
C VAL A 676 -27.69 18.43 3.08
N ASN A 677 -28.15 17.43 3.84
CA ASN A 677 -28.57 17.60 5.22
C ASN A 677 -27.38 17.35 6.15
N TYR A 678 -27.32 18.04 7.29
CA TYR A 678 -26.24 17.90 8.27
C TYR A 678 -26.78 17.88 9.71
N GLU A 679 -26.40 16.87 10.49
CA GLU A 679 -26.74 16.73 11.91
C GLU A 679 -25.50 16.93 12.79
N ALA A 680 -25.68 17.73 13.85
CA ALA A 680 -24.57 18.22 14.64
C ALA A 680 -24.35 17.42 15.93
N GLN A 681 -23.23 16.69 15.98
CA GLN A 681 -22.76 16.06 17.20
C GLN A 681 -22.08 17.10 18.09
N TYR A 682 -22.87 17.71 18.99
CA TYR A 682 -22.37 18.69 19.96
C TYR A 682 -21.67 18.09 21.20
N VAL A 683 -21.49 16.77 21.25
CA VAL A 683 -21.03 16.03 22.42
C VAL A 683 -20.05 14.93 22.02
N ASP A 684 -18.85 15.00 22.60
CA ASP A 684 -17.93 13.86 22.66
C ASP A 684 -18.25 13.04 23.91
N TYR A 685 -18.76 11.83 23.68
CA TYR A 685 -19.15 10.89 24.74
C TYR A 685 -17.98 10.07 25.31
N ILE A 686 -16.83 10.07 24.63
CA ILE A 686 -15.61 9.37 25.03
C ILE A 686 -14.83 10.23 26.03
N ASN A 687 -14.58 11.49 25.67
CA ASN A 687 -13.87 12.47 26.51
C ASN A 687 -14.80 13.24 27.47
N GLU A 688 -16.13 13.06 27.34
CA GLU A 688 -17.17 13.75 28.12
C GLU A 688 -17.09 15.28 28.00
N MET A 689 -16.95 15.76 26.77
CA MET A 689 -16.81 17.19 26.43
C MET A 689 -17.95 17.68 25.54
N VAL A 690 -18.29 18.96 25.65
CA VAL A 690 -19.12 19.64 24.64
C VAL A 690 -18.21 20.16 23.53
N ILE A 691 -18.60 20.01 22.27
CA ILE A 691 -17.83 20.52 21.13
C ILE A 691 -18.80 21.21 20.17
N PHE A 692 -18.47 22.44 19.76
CA PHE A 692 -19.31 23.26 18.90
C PHE A 692 -18.50 24.40 18.25
N PRO A 693 -18.99 25.01 17.15
CA PRO A 693 -18.34 26.17 16.55
C PRO A 693 -18.69 27.40 17.39
N GLU A 694 -17.72 27.94 18.13
CA GLU A 694 -17.95 29.13 18.97
C GLU A 694 -18.28 30.40 18.16
N SER A 695 -18.02 30.44 16.86
CA SER A 695 -18.50 31.53 16.00
C SER A 695 -20.03 31.52 15.84
N ASP A 696 -20.63 30.34 15.87
CA ASP A 696 -21.96 30.05 15.34
C ASP A 696 -22.97 29.69 16.43
N VAL A 697 -22.52 28.93 17.42
CA VAL A 697 -23.34 28.39 18.51
C VAL A 697 -22.82 28.91 19.85
N LYS A 698 -23.74 29.03 20.81
CA LYS A 698 -23.44 29.21 22.23
C LYS A 698 -24.18 28.14 23.02
N ILE A 699 -23.48 27.45 23.92
CA ILE A 699 -24.07 26.44 24.80
C ILE A 699 -24.01 26.92 26.25
N THR A 700 -25.07 26.66 27.01
CA THR A 700 -25.24 27.07 28.40
C THR A 700 -25.74 25.89 29.23
N ALA A 701 -25.07 25.61 30.33
CA ALA A 701 -25.39 24.53 31.25
C ALA A 701 -26.65 24.83 32.10
N PRO A 702 -27.29 23.80 32.70
CA PRO A 702 -28.52 23.95 33.49
C PRO A 702 -28.46 24.92 34.68
N ASP A 703 -27.26 25.26 35.17
CA ASP A 703 -27.05 26.22 36.26
C ASP A 703 -26.89 27.67 35.78
N GLY A 704 -26.80 27.89 34.47
CA GLY A 704 -26.56 29.18 33.82
C GLY A 704 -25.09 29.46 33.47
N THR A 705 -24.19 28.48 33.63
CA THR A 705 -22.80 28.59 33.17
C THR A 705 -22.73 28.51 31.65
N GLU A 706 -22.18 29.54 31.01
CA GLU A 706 -21.82 29.52 29.59
C GLU A 706 -20.61 28.60 29.41
N LEU A 707 -20.70 27.63 28.49
CA LEU A 707 -19.64 26.65 28.24
C LEU A 707 -18.77 27.09 27.06
N GLU A 708 -17.49 26.80 27.14
CA GLU A 708 -16.51 26.91 26.04
C GLU A 708 -16.44 25.57 25.28
N SER A 709 -16.00 25.58 24.03
CA SER A 709 -15.81 24.37 23.22
C SER A 709 -14.65 23.53 23.78
N TRP A 710 -14.77 22.20 23.74
CA TRP A 710 -13.93 21.23 24.45
C TRP A 710 -13.99 21.30 25.99
N GLN A 711 -14.94 22.04 26.58
CA GLN A 711 -15.16 22.02 28.03
C GLN A 711 -15.83 20.70 28.47
N SER A 712 -15.34 20.11 29.57
CA SER A 712 -15.96 18.92 30.17
C SER A 712 -17.39 19.19 30.65
N ILE A 713 -18.27 18.22 30.39
CA ILE A 713 -19.68 18.21 30.77
C ILE A 713 -20.05 17.09 31.75
N SER A 714 -19.07 16.43 32.37
CA SER A 714 -19.31 15.28 33.26
C SER A 714 -20.30 15.57 34.41
N ASP A 715 -20.29 16.78 34.97
CA ASP A 715 -21.24 17.24 36.01
C ASP A 715 -22.69 17.46 35.48
N TYR A 716 -22.86 17.58 34.16
CA TYR A 716 -24.14 17.85 33.51
C TYR A 716 -24.77 16.60 32.87
N ILE A 717 -24.10 15.45 32.90
CA ILE A 717 -24.59 14.19 32.32
C ILE A 717 -26.00 13.84 32.85
N GLY A 718 -26.88 13.43 31.93
CA GLY A 718 -28.30 13.18 32.22
C GLY A 718 -29.18 14.43 32.32
N GLN A 719 -28.64 15.64 32.10
CA GLN A 719 -29.36 16.91 32.07
C GLN A 719 -29.43 17.47 30.63
N THR A 720 -30.10 18.60 30.43
CA THR A 720 -30.24 19.25 29.12
C THR A 720 -29.47 20.56 29.09
N LEU A 721 -28.54 20.72 28.15
CA LEU A 721 -27.89 22.01 27.89
C LEU A 721 -28.80 22.87 27.00
N GLU A 722 -28.90 24.17 27.28
CA GLU A 722 -29.52 25.13 26.34
C GLU A 722 -28.49 25.55 25.30
N ALA A 723 -28.85 25.50 24.01
CA ALA A 723 -28.03 26.05 22.94
C ALA A 723 -28.77 27.18 22.20
N GLU A 724 -28.03 28.20 21.75
CA GLU A 724 -28.54 29.30 20.92
C GLU A 724 -27.62 29.61 19.75
N TYR A 725 -28.19 29.77 18.55
CA TYR A 725 -27.44 30.18 17.37
C TYR A 725 -27.14 31.68 17.43
N LYS A 726 -25.88 32.06 17.22
CA LYS A 726 -25.36 33.43 17.36
C LYS A 726 -25.81 34.38 16.24
N ASP A 727 -26.30 33.83 15.12
CA ASP A 727 -27.02 34.58 14.08
C ASP A 727 -28.43 35.04 14.52
N GLY A 728 -28.96 34.46 15.60
CA GLY A 728 -30.29 34.73 16.14
C GLY A 728 -31.42 33.91 15.51
N SER A 729 -31.11 32.87 14.72
CA SER A 729 -32.10 32.04 14.03
C SER A 729 -32.93 31.14 14.95
N GLY A 730 -32.35 30.65 16.05
CA GLY A 730 -33.08 29.77 16.98
C GLY A 730 -32.38 29.43 18.29
N LYS A 731 -33.10 28.65 19.09
CA LYS A 731 -32.64 27.95 20.30
C LYS A 731 -32.99 26.47 20.19
N PHE A 732 -32.13 25.60 20.70
CA PHE A 732 -32.36 24.16 20.77
C PHE A 732 -31.85 23.58 22.09
N GLU A 733 -32.15 22.31 22.35
CA GLU A 733 -31.85 21.60 23.59
C GLU A 733 -30.93 20.42 23.28
N ILE A 734 -29.76 20.36 23.92
CA ILE A 734 -28.83 19.22 23.82
C ILE A 734 -29.09 18.34 25.04
N VAL A 735 -29.83 17.25 24.84
CA VAL A 735 -30.20 16.31 25.91
C VAL A 735 -29.06 15.33 26.14
N LEU A 736 -28.31 15.52 27.21
CA LEU A 736 -27.25 14.59 27.58
C LEU A 736 -27.89 13.29 28.10
N PRO A 737 -27.58 12.12 27.52
CA PRO A 737 -28.10 10.85 28.00
C PRO A 737 -27.67 10.63 29.45
N GLN A 738 -28.51 9.92 30.21
CA GLN A 738 -28.14 9.45 31.55
C GLN A 738 -26.93 8.52 31.43
N ARG A 739 -25.93 8.65 32.32
CA ARG A 739 -24.79 7.72 32.35
C ARG A 739 -25.33 6.29 32.43
N PRO A 740 -24.92 5.36 31.55
CA PRO A 740 -25.37 3.99 31.63
C PRO A 740 -25.06 3.40 33.00
N ALA A 741 -26.03 2.69 33.58
CA ALA A 741 -25.80 1.94 34.81
C ALA A 741 -24.66 0.93 34.60
N LYS A 742 -23.87 0.71 35.65
CA LYS A 742 -22.74 -0.22 35.61
C LYS A 742 -23.16 -1.62 35.12
N PRO A 743 -22.29 -2.36 34.41
CA PRO A 743 -22.69 -3.60 33.75
C PRO A 743 -23.16 -4.67 34.75
N GLU A 744 -24.44 -5.02 34.68
CA GLU A 744 -25.04 -6.09 35.51
C GLU A 744 -24.95 -7.45 34.82
N ASN A 745 -24.62 -8.51 35.58
CA ASN A 745 -24.57 -9.89 35.09
C ASN A 745 -23.52 -10.16 34.00
N VAL A 746 -22.40 -9.41 34.02
CA VAL A 746 -21.13 -9.96 33.53
C VAL A 746 -20.95 -11.31 34.20
N THR A 747 -20.86 -12.36 33.39
CA THR A 747 -20.80 -13.74 33.89
C THR A 747 -19.34 -14.16 33.82
N TYR A 748 -18.79 -14.67 34.93
CA TYR A 748 -17.37 -15.01 35.06
C TYR A 748 -17.15 -16.54 35.04
N PRO A 749 -17.26 -17.22 33.89
CA PRO A 749 -16.57 -18.49 33.72
C PRO A 749 -15.07 -18.14 33.61
N ILE A 750 -14.39 -18.09 34.76
CA ILE A 750 -12.93 -18.04 34.76
C ILE A 750 -12.45 -19.33 34.10
N ASP A 751 -11.81 -19.20 32.95
CA ASP A 751 -11.10 -20.31 32.32
C ASP A 751 -9.77 -20.44 33.06
N TYR A 752 -9.78 -21.22 34.14
CA TYR A 752 -8.60 -21.45 34.97
C TYR A 752 -7.49 -22.18 34.19
N ASP A 753 -7.85 -22.96 33.16
CA ASP A 753 -6.88 -23.70 32.34
C ASP A 753 -6.16 -22.73 31.38
N LYS A 754 -6.82 -21.65 30.95
CA LYS A 754 -6.24 -20.52 30.18
C LYS A 754 -5.93 -19.27 31.02
N MET A 755 -5.96 -19.36 32.35
CA MET A 755 -5.81 -18.24 33.30
C MET A 755 -6.55 -16.94 32.91
N SER A 756 -7.78 -17.01 32.39
CA SER A 756 -8.41 -15.82 31.79
C SER A 756 -9.89 -15.61 32.09
N ILE A 757 -10.28 -14.34 32.04
CA ILE A 757 -11.65 -13.86 32.22
C ILE A 757 -12.29 -13.66 30.84
N LYS A 758 -13.41 -14.34 30.57
CA LYS A 758 -14.20 -14.15 29.34
C LYS A 758 -15.44 -13.30 29.62
N PHE A 759 -15.63 -12.25 28.82
CA PHE A 759 -16.76 -11.33 28.89
C PHE A 759 -17.88 -11.69 27.89
N ASN A 760 -19.13 -11.41 28.26
CA ASN A 760 -20.34 -11.66 27.46
C ASN A 760 -20.82 -10.42 26.67
N GLN A 761 -20.17 -9.28 26.89
CA GLN A 761 -20.37 -7.99 26.25
C GLN A 761 -19.02 -7.26 26.21
N ASP A 762 -18.90 -6.22 25.40
CA ASP A 762 -17.70 -5.39 25.32
C ASP A 762 -17.50 -4.60 26.63
N ILE A 763 -16.24 -4.45 27.05
CA ILE A 763 -15.86 -3.69 28.24
C ILE A 763 -14.55 -2.90 28.02
N SER A 764 -14.49 -1.74 28.65
CA SER A 764 -13.22 -1.09 29.00
C SER A 764 -12.96 -1.34 30.49
N TYR A 765 -11.70 -1.50 30.90
CA TYR A 765 -11.36 -1.65 32.32
C TYR A 765 -10.16 -0.79 32.73
N SER A 766 -10.09 -0.49 34.03
CA SER A 766 -8.95 0.17 34.69
C SER A 766 -8.69 -0.44 36.07
N PHE A 767 -7.48 -0.24 36.59
CA PHE A 767 -7.14 -0.54 38.00
C PHE A 767 -7.07 0.72 38.87
N SER A 768 -6.95 1.89 38.24
CA SER A 768 -7.29 3.18 38.86
C SER A 768 -8.82 3.31 38.94
N GLY A 769 -9.34 3.80 40.07
CA GLY A 769 -10.78 4.07 40.26
C GLY A 769 -11.18 5.48 39.81
N ASP A 770 -10.19 6.33 39.57
CA ASP A 770 -10.24 7.66 39.01
C ASP A 770 -9.92 7.66 37.50
N ASP A 771 -10.57 8.56 36.78
CA ASP A 771 -10.59 8.60 35.31
C ASP A 771 -9.39 9.32 34.68
N SER A 772 -8.36 9.60 35.49
CA SER A 772 -7.31 10.57 35.25
C SER A 772 -6.00 10.00 34.66
N GLY A 773 -6.06 8.84 34.00
CA GLY A 773 -4.85 8.16 33.48
C GLY A 773 -5.10 7.30 32.24
N SER A 774 -4.04 7.03 31.48
CA SER A 774 -3.99 6.33 30.19
C SER A 774 -4.26 4.81 30.26
N CYS A 775 -4.94 4.33 31.31
CA CYS A 775 -5.04 2.91 31.65
C CYS A 775 -6.29 2.22 31.07
N TYR A 776 -6.75 2.63 29.88
CA TYR A 776 -7.99 2.13 29.27
C TYR A 776 -7.72 1.12 28.16
N GLU A 777 -7.55 -0.16 28.53
CA GLU A 777 -7.68 -1.25 27.56
C GLU A 777 -9.16 -1.55 27.31
N THR A 778 -9.55 -1.65 26.04
CA THR A 778 -10.92 -1.97 25.62
C THR A 778 -10.92 -3.29 24.86
N TYR A 779 -11.58 -4.29 25.44
CA TYR A 779 -11.68 -5.63 24.86
C TYR A 779 -13.05 -5.84 24.23
N GLN A 780 -13.04 -6.18 22.94
CA GLN A 780 -14.22 -6.67 22.28
C GLN A 780 -14.62 -8.06 22.79
N LYS A 781 -15.89 -8.38 22.59
CA LYS A 781 -16.56 -9.66 22.85
C LYS A 781 -15.68 -10.87 22.56
N GLU A 782 -15.54 -11.73 23.57
CA GLU A 782 -14.63 -12.90 23.63
C GLU A 782 -13.14 -12.62 23.91
N GLY A 783 -12.75 -11.38 24.22
CA GLY A 783 -11.43 -11.05 24.77
C GLY A 783 -11.11 -11.72 26.11
N TYR A 784 -9.80 -11.81 26.42
CA TYR A 784 -9.23 -12.54 27.56
C TYR A 784 -8.27 -11.66 28.38
N ILE A 785 -8.53 -11.47 29.67
CA ILE A 785 -7.60 -10.78 30.61
C ILE A 785 -6.77 -11.82 31.39
N PRO A 786 -5.42 -11.79 31.37
CA PRO A 786 -4.56 -12.68 32.16
C PRO A 786 -4.68 -12.47 33.67
N ILE A 787 -5.00 -13.53 34.42
CA ILE A 787 -5.34 -13.47 35.86
C ILE A 787 -4.11 -13.39 36.77
N ASP A 788 -2.94 -13.82 36.30
CA ASP A 788 -1.67 -13.79 37.02
C ASP A 788 -1.23 -12.36 37.38
N ARG A 789 -1.46 -11.39 36.47
CA ARG A 789 -1.09 -9.97 36.66
C ARG A 789 -1.99 -9.21 37.64
N VAL A 790 -3.16 -9.74 37.99
CA VAL A 790 -4.25 -9.01 38.69
C VAL A 790 -4.74 -9.67 39.99
N ASN A 791 -4.05 -10.73 40.45
CA ASN A 791 -4.39 -11.49 41.66
C ASN A 791 -4.63 -10.61 42.90
N GLY A 792 -5.88 -10.56 43.38
CA GLY A 792 -6.30 -9.82 44.56
C GLY A 792 -6.59 -8.32 44.36
N GLN A 793 -6.36 -7.77 43.17
CA GLN A 793 -6.70 -6.37 42.85
C GLN A 793 -8.21 -6.15 42.68
N ILE A 794 -8.63 -4.88 42.68
CA ILE A 794 -9.97 -4.45 42.27
C ILE A 794 -9.86 -3.91 40.86
N MET A 795 -10.57 -4.55 39.92
CA MET A 795 -10.71 -4.11 38.54
C MET A 795 -12.02 -3.31 38.41
N TYR A 796 -11.95 -2.13 37.80
CA TYR A 796 -13.10 -1.28 37.53
C TYR A 796 -13.48 -1.44 36.05
N CYS A 797 -14.52 -2.23 35.74
CA CYS A 797 -14.99 -2.36 34.36
C CYS A 797 -16.17 -1.44 34.08
N ARG A 798 -16.25 -0.96 32.84
CA ARG A 798 -17.34 -0.15 32.29
C ARG A 798 -17.79 -0.72 30.95
N THR A 799 -19.04 -0.51 30.59
CA THR A 799 -19.41 -0.49 29.17
C THR A 799 -18.67 0.69 28.53
N PRO A 800 -18.00 0.52 27.36
CA PRO A 800 -17.34 1.62 26.66
C PRO A 800 -18.32 2.74 26.31
N ALA A 801 -17.81 3.93 26.04
CA ALA A 801 -18.59 4.97 25.37
C ALA A 801 -18.88 4.57 23.91
N THR A 802 -19.95 5.11 23.35
CA THR A 802 -20.30 5.02 21.92
C THR A 802 -20.45 6.42 21.33
N GLU A 803 -20.63 6.52 20.02
CA GLU A 803 -21.02 7.74 19.28
C GLU A 803 -22.18 8.54 19.92
N ASN A 804 -23.00 7.91 20.77
CA ASN A 804 -24.26 8.43 21.32
C ASN A 804 -24.49 8.09 22.81
N THR A 805 -23.54 7.46 23.52
CA THR A 805 -23.66 7.16 24.96
C THR A 805 -22.34 7.29 25.70
N PHE A 806 -22.37 7.91 26.89
CA PHE A 806 -21.20 7.97 27.78
C PHE A 806 -20.80 6.58 28.29
N LYS A 807 -19.52 6.43 28.65
CA LYS A 807 -19.03 5.25 29.41
C LYS A 807 -19.87 5.02 30.68
N SER A 808 -20.13 3.76 31.02
CA SER A 808 -21.00 3.44 32.16
C SER A 808 -20.42 3.89 33.51
N GLU A 809 -21.24 3.89 34.56
CA GLU A 809 -20.71 3.77 35.93
C GLU A 809 -19.74 2.57 36.02
N ALA A 810 -18.71 2.67 36.84
CA ALA A 810 -17.79 1.55 37.08
C ALA A 810 -18.47 0.46 37.91
N ALA A 811 -18.25 -0.80 37.53
CA ALA A 811 -18.46 -1.95 38.39
C ALA A 811 -17.13 -2.44 38.95
N GLU A 812 -17.02 -2.46 40.28
CA GLU A 812 -15.90 -3.06 41.01
C GLU A 812 -15.96 -4.58 40.94
N PHE A 813 -14.87 -5.20 40.47
CA PHE A 813 -14.69 -6.65 40.45
C PHE A 813 -13.41 -7.01 41.20
N LYS A 814 -13.57 -7.63 42.38
CA LYS A 814 -12.46 -8.26 43.11
C LYS A 814 -12.30 -9.71 42.64
N LEU A 815 -11.08 -10.08 42.28
CA LEU A 815 -10.71 -11.47 41.97
C LEU A 815 -10.44 -12.27 43.26
N ASP A 816 -10.74 -13.57 43.22
CA ASP A 816 -10.44 -14.50 44.31
C ASP A 816 -8.92 -14.68 44.46
N GLU A 817 -8.45 -14.67 45.71
CA GLU A 817 -7.02 -14.84 46.02
C GLU A 817 -6.56 -16.27 45.69
N LEU A 818 -5.52 -16.40 44.85
CA LEU A 818 -4.91 -17.70 44.53
C LEU A 818 -4.39 -18.37 45.81
N ALA A 819 -4.67 -19.67 45.97
CA ALA A 819 -4.18 -20.46 47.09
C ALA A 819 -2.64 -20.49 47.12
N ASP A 820 -2.03 -20.55 48.31
CA ASP A 820 -0.57 -20.52 48.44
C ASP A 820 0.10 -21.73 47.77
N ALA A 821 1.32 -21.49 47.27
CA ALA A 821 2.10 -22.47 46.53
C ALA A 821 2.50 -23.67 47.40
N PRO A 822 2.84 -24.83 46.80
CA PRO A 822 3.22 -26.02 47.56
C PRO A 822 4.36 -25.76 48.56
N GLU A 823 4.12 -26.04 49.85
CA GLU A 823 5.14 -25.80 50.91
C GLU A 823 6.42 -26.62 50.65
N ALA A 824 6.29 -27.83 50.09
CA ALA A 824 7.40 -28.70 49.71
C ALA A 824 8.38 -28.02 48.73
N GLU A 825 9.68 -28.21 48.93
CA GLU A 825 10.71 -27.69 48.03
C GLU A 825 10.82 -28.54 46.76
N ILE A 826 11.14 -27.90 45.63
CA ILE A 826 11.34 -28.57 44.34
C ILE A 826 12.74 -29.17 44.35
N VAL A 827 12.86 -30.39 44.87
CA VAL A 827 14.14 -31.11 44.91
C VAL A 827 14.40 -31.73 43.54
N VAL A 828 15.28 -31.10 42.75
CA VAL A 828 15.80 -31.67 41.51
C VAL A 828 16.60 -32.93 41.86
N LYS A 829 16.13 -34.07 41.37
CA LYS A 829 16.58 -35.41 41.74
C LYS A 829 17.63 -35.96 40.78
N SER A 830 17.50 -35.63 39.50
CA SER A 830 18.54 -35.85 38.50
C SER A 830 18.41 -34.83 37.39
N ILE A 831 19.55 -34.39 36.88
CA ILE A 831 19.69 -33.64 35.65
C ILE A 831 20.50 -34.53 34.69
N ALA A 832 20.13 -34.52 33.42
CA ALA A 832 20.88 -35.15 32.34
C ALA A 832 21.04 -34.14 31.18
N ASP A 833 21.59 -34.62 30.07
CA ASP A 833 21.73 -33.90 28.81
C ASP A 833 20.38 -33.51 28.19
N ASN A 834 19.38 -34.41 28.22
CA ASN A 834 18.07 -34.17 27.58
C ASN A 834 16.85 -34.39 28.50
N SER A 835 17.06 -34.45 29.82
CA SER A 835 15.98 -34.72 30.77
C SER A 835 16.26 -34.17 32.17
N ILE A 836 15.18 -33.80 32.86
CA ILE A 836 15.20 -33.34 34.26
C ILE A 836 14.17 -34.16 35.03
N SER A 837 14.54 -34.68 36.20
CA SER A 837 13.61 -35.31 37.14
C SER A 837 13.62 -34.63 38.50
N VAL A 838 12.44 -34.53 39.10
CA VAL A 838 12.16 -33.95 40.42
C VAL A 838 11.77 -35.08 41.38
N GLU A 839 11.98 -34.90 42.69
CA GLU A 839 11.36 -35.79 43.68
C GLU A 839 9.83 -35.60 43.67
N PRO A 840 9.03 -36.68 43.59
CA PRO A 840 7.57 -36.55 43.51
C PRO A 840 6.97 -35.92 44.79
N ILE A 841 6.38 -34.75 44.64
CA ILE A 841 5.57 -34.05 45.64
C ILE A 841 4.12 -34.56 45.51
N ASP A 842 3.51 -34.93 46.64
CA ASP A 842 2.17 -35.53 46.66
C ASP A 842 1.09 -34.50 46.30
N GLY A 843 0.33 -34.76 45.23
CA GLY A 843 -0.86 -33.99 44.87
C GLY A 843 -0.65 -32.70 44.08
N VAL A 844 0.56 -32.43 43.58
CA VAL A 844 0.84 -31.31 42.64
C VAL A 844 0.92 -31.80 41.19
N GLU A 845 0.85 -30.86 40.26
CA GLU A 845 1.31 -31.00 38.87
C GLU A 845 2.60 -30.20 38.66
N TYR A 846 3.36 -30.57 37.63
CA TYR A 846 4.72 -30.11 37.35
C TYR A 846 4.74 -29.42 35.98
N GLY A 847 5.30 -28.21 35.92
CA GLY A 847 5.47 -27.46 34.68
C GLY A 847 6.94 -27.34 34.31
N ILE A 848 7.24 -27.28 33.01
CA ILE A 848 8.58 -26.87 32.53
C ILE A 848 8.45 -25.81 31.43
N ALA A 849 9.30 -24.80 31.48
CA ALA A 849 9.42 -23.76 30.45
C ALA A 849 10.90 -23.48 30.18
N GLN A 850 11.26 -23.21 28.92
CA GLN A 850 12.62 -22.76 28.58
C GLN A 850 12.82 -21.31 29.02
N VAL A 851 14.03 -20.96 29.47
CA VAL A 851 14.39 -19.59 29.88
C VAL A 851 15.19 -18.92 28.77
N TYR A 852 14.66 -17.80 28.27
CA TYR A 852 15.33 -16.93 27.30
C TYR A 852 15.78 -15.63 27.98
N SER A 853 16.70 -14.89 27.36
CA SER A 853 17.27 -13.64 27.90
C SER A 853 16.33 -12.43 27.84
N GLU A 854 15.26 -12.52 27.04
CA GLU A 854 14.27 -11.45 26.87
C GLU A 854 13.01 -11.78 27.69
N GLY A 855 12.71 -10.93 28.68
CA GLY A 855 11.81 -11.28 29.78
C GLY A 855 10.32 -11.09 29.50
N TYR A 856 9.67 -12.06 28.84
CA TYR A 856 8.21 -12.17 28.82
C TYR A 856 7.68 -13.58 29.16
N ASN A 857 6.39 -13.62 29.51
CA ASN A 857 5.61 -14.72 30.10
C ASN A 857 6.09 -16.15 29.78
N TYR A 858 6.46 -16.92 30.82
CA TYR A 858 6.76 -18.35 30.70
C TYR A 858 5.49 -19.18 30.43
N GLU A 859 5.32 -19.70 29.21
CA GLU A 859 4.38 -20.79 28.96
C GLU A 859 4.98 -22.12 29.46
N TYR A 860 4.46 -22.61 30.59
CA TYR A 860 4.88 -23.88 31.17
C TYR A 860 4.07 -25.05 30.57
N GLU A 861 4.76 -26.06 30.04
CA GLU A 861 4.15 -27.35 29.70
C GLU A 861 3.83 -28.12 30.98
N TRP A 862 2.55 -28.15 31.37
CA TRP A 862 2.09 -28.81 32.59
C TRP A 862 1.83 -30.31 32.41
N SER A 863 2.33 -31.10 33.34
CA SER A 863 2.27 -32.56 33.35
C SER A 863 2.02 -33.13 34.76
N SER A 864 1.38 -34.29 34.83
CA SER A 864 1.34 -35.09 36.06
C SER A 864 2.63 -35.90 36.31
N SER A 865 3.62 -35.80 35.41
CA SER A 865 4.93 -36.44 35.52
C SER A 865 5.93 -35.52 36.23
N PRO A 866 6.64 -35.97 37.27
CA PRO A 866 7.81 -35.27 37.84
C PRO A 866 9.10 -35.51 37.02
N VAL A 867 8.97 -35.94 35.76
CA VAL A 867 10.08 -36.25 34.84
C VAL A 867 9.74 -35.64 33.48
N PHE A 868 10.67 -34.86 32.95
CA PHE A 868 10.63 -34.21 31.65
C PHE A 868 11.75 -34.78 30.78
N GLU A 869 11.45 -35.09 29.51
CA GLU A 869 12.35 -35.78 28.57
C GLU A 869 12.30 -35.09 27.19
N ASN A 870 13.38 -35.20 26.41
CA ASN A 870 13.60 -34.53 25.11
C ASN A 870 13.89 -33.01 25.21
N LEU A 871 14.45 -32.57 26.34
CA LEU A 871 14.94 -31.21 26.54
C LEU A 871 16.25 -30.97 25.76
N PHE A 872 16.60 -29.71 25.51
CA PHE A 872 17.90 -29.35 24.93
C PHE A 872 19.01 -29.37 25.99
N PRO A 873 20.26 -29.77 25.63
CA PRO A 873 21.41 -29.75 26.53
C PRO A 873 21.98 -28.35 26.76
N ALA A 874 22.68 -28.15 27.87
CA ALA A 874 23.29 -26.86 28.27
C ALA A 874 22.31 -25.67 28.17
N THR A 875 21.04 -25.93 28.51
CA THR A 875 19.92 -24.99 28.35
C THR A 875 19.24 -24.79 29.70
N SER A 876 18.95 -23.53 30.04
CA SER A 876 18.22 -23.18 31.27
C SER A 876 16.72 -23.40 31.11
N TYR A 877 16.14 -24.13 32.05
CA TYR A 877 14.70 -24.37 32.18
C TYR A 877 14.19 -23.90 33.54
N SER A 878 13.02 -23.27 33.57
CA SER A 878 12.27 -23.09 34.80
C SER A 878 11.41 -24.33 35.03
N VAL A 879 11.57 -24.98 36.18
CA VAL A 879 10.77 -26.13 36.60
C VAL A 879 9.84 -25.70 37.72
N ALA A 880 8.54 -25.78 37.48
CA ALA A 880 7.50 -25.29 38.38
C ALA A 880 6.62 -26.41 38.96
N VAL A 881 5.99 -26.14 40.11
CA VAL A 881 4.92 -26.97 40.69
C VAL A 881 3.77 -26.12 41.21
N ARG A 882 2.55 -26.62 41.05
CA ARG A 882 1.32 -26.03 41.62
C ARG A 882 0.31 -27.11 42.00
N TYR A 883 -0.60 -26.82 42.92
CA TYR A 883 -1.74 -27.68 43.15
C TYR A 883 -2.74 -27.55 41.99
N PRO A 884 -3.22 -28.66 41.41
CA PRO A 884 -4.16 -28.65 40.29
C PRO A 884 -5.53 -28.08 40.68
N SER A 885 -6.17 -27.39 39.74
CA SER A 885 -7.55 -26.90 39.83
C SER A 885 -8.50 -28.04 40.25
N LYS A 886 -9.36 -27.77 41.24
CA LYS A 886 -10.25 -28.80 41.79
C LYS A 886 -11.48 -28.25 42.50
N ASP A 887 -12.60 -28.94 42.32
CA ASP A 887 -13.89 -28.68 43.00
C ASP A 887 -14.37 -27.21 42.84
N GLY A 888 -14.05 -26.58 41.70
CA GLY A 888 -14.44 -25.21 41.36
C GLY A 888 -13.54 -24.12 41.96
N LYS A 889 -12.23 -24.38 42.10
CA LYS A 889 -11.24 -23.44 42.63
C LYS A 889 -10.03 -23.31 41.70
N PRO A 890 -9.35 -22.15 41.69
CA PRO A 890 -8.10 -21.97 40.95
C PRO A 890 -7.02 -22.97 41.36
N PHE A 891 -6.05 -23.13 40.45
CA PHE A 891 -4.72 -23.65 40.77
C PHE A 891 -4.07 -22.82 41.89
N SER A 892 -3.10 -23.39 42.62
CA SER A 892 -2.30 -22.56 43.54
C SER A 892 -1.40 -21.58 42.78
N LYS A 893 -0.89 -20.58 43.50
CA LYS A 893 0.34 -19.88 43.11
C LYS A 893 1.40 -20.92 42.72
N LEU A 894 2.19 -20.62 41.69
CA LEU A 894 3.29 -21.48 41.29
C LEU A 894 4.49 -21.32 42.25
N LYS A 895 5.22 -22.40 42.45
CA LYS A 895 6.59 -22.39 42.96
C LYS A 895 7.48 -22.83 41.81
N ALA A 896 8.62 -22.21 41.60
CA ALA A 896 9.54 -22.56 40.51
C ALA A 896 11.00 -22.56 40.98
N VAL A 897 11.85 -23.27 40.23
CA VAL A 897 13.30 -23.28 40.37
C VAL A 897 13.93 -23.36 38.98
N SER A 898 14.95 -22.54 38.73
CA SER A 898 15.72 -22.61 37.48
C SER A 898 16.73 -23.77 37.54
N VAL A 899 16.81 -24.54 36.46
CA VAL A 899 17.59 -25.77 36.34
C VAL A 899 18.20 -25.83 34.94
N GLU A 900 19.52 -26.00 34.85
CA GLU A 900 20.23 -26.12 33.57
C GLU A 900 20.55 -27.59 33.26
N THR A 901 20.33 -28.05 32.03
CA THR A 901 20.65 -29.43 31.58
C THR A 901 22.16 -29.66 31.47
N THR A 902 22.65 -30.82 31.93
CA THR A 902 24.11 -31.05 32.06
C THR A 902 24.77 -31.32 30.71
N GLY A 903 25.70 -30.45 30.32
CA GLY A 903 26.70 -30.77 29.29
C GLY A 903 27.62 -31.92 29.70
N VAL A 904 28.02 -32.74 28.73
CA VAL A 904 29.04 -33.81 28.91
C VAL A 904 30.45 -33.20 28.80
N GLU A 905 31.45 -33.87 29.39
CA GLU A 905 32.88 -33.53 29.22
C GLU A 905 33.22 -33.26 27.74
N LEU A 906 34.08 -32.26 27.49
CA LEU A 906 34.43 -31.76 26.15
C LEU A 906 35.10 -32.83 25.27
N VAL A 907 34.24 -33.62 24.64
CA VAL A 907 34.53 -34.33 23.39
C VAL A 907 34.73 -33.27 22.32
N THR A 908 35.97 -32.86 22.12
CA THR A 908 36.33 -31.85 21.11
C THR A 908 36.19 -32.39 19.69
N ASP A 909 36.27 -33.72 19.47
CA ASP A 909 35.88 -34.35 18.20
C ASP A 909 35.59 -35.88 18.31
N ILE A 910 34.62 -36.39 17.54
CA ILE A 910 34.42 -37.81 17.22
C ILE A 910 34.25 -37.96 15.72
N ARG A 911 35.15 -38.72 15.07
CA ARG A 911 35.11 -38.95 13.62
C ARG A 911 34.92 -40.41 13.25
N TYR A 912 34.03 -40.63 12.29
CA TYR A 912 33.76 -41.93 11.67
C TYR A 912 34.51 -42.04 10.34
N LEU A 913 35.54 -42.88 10.29
CA LEU A 913 36.38 -43.07 9.10
C LEU A 913 36.29 -44.53 8.63
N THR A 914 35.61 -44.74 7.49
CA THR A 914 35.50 -46.03 6.76
C THR A 914 35.34 -47.29 7.63
N GLY A 915 34.44 -47.25 8.62
CA GLY A 915 34.14 -48.38 9.50
C GLY A 915 34.98 -48.46 10.78
N LYS A 916 35.71 -47.40 11.11
CA LYS A 916 36.39 -47.20 12.40
C LYS A 916 35.91 -45.91 13.08
N ILE A 917 36.03 -45.88 14.41
CA ILE A 917 35.68 -44.73 15.25
C ILE A 917 36.97 -44.17 15.84
N MET A 918 37.20 -42.86 15.68
CA MET A 918 38.26 -42.13 16.34
C MET A 918 37.63 -41.15 17.34
N VAL A 919 38.14 -41.15 18.57
CA VAL A 919 37.72 -40.25 19.66
C VAL A 919 38.94 -39.44 20.08
N ILE A 920 38.76 -38.13 20.17
CA ILE A 920 39.82 -37.18 20.53
C ILE A 920 39.40 -36.45 21.81
N THR A 921 40.37 -36.31 22.73
CA THR A 921 40.30 -35.46 23.91
C THR A 921 41.55 -34.59 23.97
N ASP A 922 41.52 -33.51 24.75
CA ASP A 922 42.56 -32.48 24.78
C ASP A 922 43.98 -33.00 25.13
N ASP A 923 44.09 -34.22 25.67
CA ASP A 923 45.34 -34.88 26.04
C ASP A 923 45.65 -36.20 25.29
N LYS A 924 44.69 -36.77 24.53
CA LYS A 924 44.81 -38.13 23.93
C LYS A 924 44.02 -38.33 22.65
N VAL A 925 44.51 -39.26 21.82
CA VAL A 925 43.77 -39.80 20.66
C VAL A 925 43.60 -41.31 20.80
N SER A 926 42.37 -41.80 20.63
CA SER A 926 42.03 -43.23 20.71
C SER A 926 41.29 -43.69 19.45
N ILE A 927 41.75 -44.80 18.84
CA ILE A 927 41.19 -45.36 17.60
C ILE A 927 40.65 -46.76 17.88
N ALA A 928 39.36 -46.98 17.61
CA ALA A 928 38.69 -48.27 17.72
C ALA A 928 38.36 -48.85 16.34
N ASP A 929 38.63 -50.15 16.14
CA ASP A 929 38.20 -50.87 14.93
C ASP A 929 36.82 -51.54 15.06
N SER A 930 36.29 -52.02 13.93
CA SER A 930 34.97 -52.67 13.83
C SER A 930 34.84 -53.98 14.63
N GLU A 931 35.92 -54.49 15.22
CA GLU A 931 35.90 -55.66 16.13
C GLU A 931 36.10 -55.24 17.61
N GLY A 932 36.20 -53.95 17.90
CA GLY A 932 36.28 -53.38 19.25
C GLY A 932 37.69 -53.30 19.83
N ASN A 933 38.75 -53.45 19.02
CA ASN A 933 40.12 -53.29 19.48
C ASN A 933 40.50 -51.80 19.47
N ILE A 934 41.00 -51.29 20.59
CA ILE A 934 41.31 -49.86 20.79
C ILE A 934 42.83 -49.68 20.88
N ILE A 935 43.36 -48.67 20.19
CA ILE A 935 44.77 -48.22 20.24
C ILE A 935 44.80 -46.75 20.64
N ASN A 936 45.60 -46.43 21.66
CA ASN A 936 45.67 -45.09 22.25
C ASN A 936 47.07 -44.48 22.03
N TYR A 937 47.11 -43.16 21.88
CA TYR A 937 48.33 -42.36 21.76
C TYR A 937 48.27 -41.18 22.75
N ASP A 938 49.33 -41.01 23.54
CA ASP A 938 49.53 -39.82 24.38
C ASP A 938 50.21 -38.71 23.57
N ALA A 939 49.71 -37.47 23.65
CA ALA A 939 50.24 -36.32 22.92
C ALA A 939 51.15 -35.47 23.81
N ASP A 940 52.48 -35.61 23.68
CA ASP A 940 53.45 -34.86 24.50
C ASP A 940 54.67 -34.38 23.68
N THR A 941 54.74 -33.05 23.46
CA THR A 941 55.85 -32.24 22.91
C THR A 941 56.30 -32.36 21.43
N ASP A 942 56.54 -31.18 20.84
CA ASP A 942 57.60 -30.87 19.85
C ASP A 942 57.65 -31.58 18.48
N THR A 943 56.58 -32.22 18.00
CA THR A 943 56.49 -32.56 16.56
C THR A 943 55.10 -32.34 15.96
N TYR A 944 55.00 -31.42 14.99
CA TYR A 944 53.89 -31.40 14.03
C TYR A 944 53.90 -32.73 13.25
N LEU A 945 52.89 -33.57 13.43
CA LEU A 945 52.70 -34.75 12.59
C LEU A 945 51.92 -34.38 11.33
N GLU A 946 52.67 -33.93 10.33
CA GLU A 946 52.22 -33.71 8.97
C GLU A 946 51.63 -35.01 8.36
N GLN A 947 50.30 -35.18 8.37
CA GLN A 947 49.66 -35.99 7.33
C GLN A 947 48.20 -35.61 7.06
N VAL A 948 48.00 -35.12 5.83
CA VAL A 948 46.74 -34.84 5.15
C VAL A 948 45.80 -36.05 5.15
N ASP A 949 44.50 -35.85 5.40
CA ASP A 949 43.46 -36.76 4.90
C ASP A 949 42.14 -36.02 4.55
N ILE A 950 42.16 -35.39 3.37
CA ILE A 950 41.09 -35.31 2.35
C ILE A 950 39.63 -35.32 2.87
N LEU A 951 39.02 -34.13 2.98
CA LEU A 951 37.57 -33.95 2.91
C LEU A 951 37.15 -33.65 1.46
N GLN A 952 36.07 -34.28 0.97
CA GLN A 952 35.46 -33.95 -0.32
C GLN A 952 34.02 -33.50 -0.16
N TYR A 953 33.66 -32.39 -0.82
CA TYR A 953 32.28 -32.08 -1.19
C TYR A 953 32.17 -32.05 -2.72
N LYS A 954 31.15 -32.73 -3.27
CA LYS A 954 30.92 -32.96 -4.73
C LYS A 954 32.15 -33.42 -5.55
N GLY A 955 33.25 -33.83 -4.92
CA GLY A 955 34.46 -34.37 -5.56
C GLY A 955 35.73 -33.50 -5.49
N GLN A 956 35.72 -32.33 -4.82
CA GLN A 956 36.91 -31.49 -4.61
C GLN A 956 37.16 -31.17 -3.12
N GLN A 957 38.37 -30.73 -2.80
CA GLN A 957 38.88 -30.49 -1.44
C GLN A 957 39.13 -29.01 -1.17
N LEU A 958 38.92 -28.58 0.08
CA LEU A 958 39.50 -27.37 0.67
C LEU A 958 40.11 -27.70 2.06
N THR A 959 40.88 -26.78 2.63
CA THR A 959 41.68 -27.01 3.84
C THR A 959 41.91 -25.72 4.61
N VAL A 960 41.78 -25.74 5.95
CA VAL A 960 42.07 -24.61 6.84
C VAL A 960 43.19 -25.03 7.81
N THR A 961 44.15 -24.13 8.04
CA THR A 961 45.30 -24.34 8.94
C THR A 961 45.38 -23.19 9.94
N ASN A 962 45.87 -23.47 11.16
CA ASN A 962 45.75 -22.59 12.33
C ASN A 962 47.04 -21.80 12.62
N ILE A 963 46.94 -20.61 13.21
CA ILE A 963 48.08 -19.74 13.61
C ILE A 963 47.90 -19.23 15.06
N THR A 964 49.01 -18.89 15.72
CA THR A 964 49.23 -19.04 17.16
C THR A 964 49.27 -17.76 18.01
N GLN A 965 48.81 -17.88 19.25
CA GLN A 965 49.31 -17.18 20.46
C GLN A 965 49.84 -15.74 20.30
N ASN A 966 48.92 -14.80 20.05
CA ASN A 966 48.88 -13.45 20.62
C ASN A 966 47.45 -12.91 20.39
N TYR A 967 46.94 -12.01 21.25
CA TYR A 967 45.53 -11.56 21.20
C TYR A 967 45.20 -10.51 20.12
N SER A 968 45.94 -10.55 19.00
CA SER A 968 45.44 -10.10 17.70
C SER A 968 45.05 -11.35 16.91
N TYR A 969 43.76 -11.51 16.56
CA TYR A 969 43.37 -12.55 15.62
C TYR A 969 44.18 -12.39 14.31
N LYS A 970 44.67 -13.50 13.75
CA LYS A 970 45.39 -13.53 12.46
C LYS A 970 44.98 -14.75 11.67
N LEU A 971 43.85 -14.62 10.98
CA LEU A 971 43.27 -15.65 10.13
C LEU A 971 44.01 -15.74 8.78
N GLN A 972 45.18 -16.38 8.76
CA GLN A 972 45.95 -16.57 7.53
C GLN A 972 45.44 -17.80 6.75
N ILE A 973 44.51 -17.58 5.83
CA ILE A 973 43.87 -18.64 5.03
C ILE A 973 44.90 -19.31 4.10
N PRO A 974 45.08 -20.65 4.13
CA PRO A 974 46.15 -21.33 3.40
C PRO A 974 45.69 -21.92 2.06
N ASP A 975 46.41 -21.57 0.98
CA ASP A 975 46.43 -22.23 -0.34
C ASP A 975 45.09 -22.54 -1.06
N SER A 976 43.98 -21.93 -0.62
CA SER A 976 42.93 -21.45 -1.53
C SER A 976 43.30 -20.02 -1.99
N PRO A 977 43.03 -19.58 -3.24
CA PRO A 977 43.68 -18.40 -3.84
C PRO A 977 43.21 -17.00 -3.35
N GLY A 978 43.29 -16.78 -2.03
CA GLY A 978 43.51 -15.50 -1.32
C GLY A 978 42.48 -14.39 -1.51
N PHE A 979 41.70 -14.08 -0.48
CA PHE A 979 40.71 -12.97 -0.47
C PHE A 979 40.73 -12.14 0.82
N VAL A 980 41.12 -12.73 1.95
CA VAL A 980 41.47 -12.05 3.19
C VAL A 980 42.78 -12.66 3.71
N SER A 981 43.70 -11.84 4.20
CA SER A 981 45.01 -12.29 4.69
C SER A 981 45.24 -12.08 6.19
N GLU A 982 44.56 -11.09 6.76
CA GLU A 982 44.65 -10.68 8.16
C GLU A 982 43.40 -9.86 8.52
N VAL A 983 42.78 -10.14 9.67
CA VAL A 983 41.71 -9.33 10.26
C VAL A 983 42.01 -9.16 11.74
N SER A 984 42.06 -7.93 12.23
CA SER A 984 42.49 -7.61 13.60
C SER A 984 41.75 -6.41 14.18
N VAL A 985 41.59 -6.40 15.50
CA VAL A 985 40.89 -5.34 16.25
C VAL A 985 41.90 -4.38 16.87
N ASP A 986 41.72 -3.08 16.66
CA ASP A 986 42.42 -2.03 17.42
C ASP A 986 41.55 -1.62 18.61
N TYR A 987 41.84 -2.18 19.77
CA TYR A 987 41.12 -1.93 21.02
C TYR A 987 41.28 -0.49 21.56
N LYS A 988 42.20 0.32 21.03
CA LYS A 988 42.48 1.69 21.52
C LYS A 988 41.88 2.79 20.66
N ASN A 989 41.77 2.55 19.35
CA ASN A 989 41.08 3.44 18.42
C ASN A 989 39.64 2.97 18.12
N GLU A 990 39.26 1.79 18.62
CA GLU A 990 37.94 1.16 18.47
C GLU A 990 37.56 0.92 16.99
N GLN A 991 38.51 0.30 16.26
CA GLN A 991 38.43 0.07 14.82
C GLN A 991 38.76 -1.38 14.43
N LEU A 992 38.10 -1.87 13.39
CA LEU A 992 38.35 -3.18 12.77
C LEU A 992 39.23 -3.00 11.53
N ASN A 993 40.36 -3.71 11.50
CA ASN A 993 41.36 -3.64 10.43
C ASN A 993 41.32 -4.93 9.60
N ILE A 994 40.98 -4.82 8.31
CA ILE A 994 40.75 -5.92 7.37
C ILE A 994 41.76 -5.82 6.20
N ASN A 995 42.66 -6.78 6.07
CA ASN A 995 43.57 -6.87 4.92
C ASN A 995 42.98 -7.84 3.86
N THR A 996 42.54 -7.29 2.74
CA THR A 996 41.87 -8.03 1.65
C THR A 996 42.82 -8.48 0.53
N ASN A 997 44.13 -8.19 0.64
CA ASN A 997 45.11 -8.42 -0.45
C ASN A 997 44.66 -7.87 -1.83
N GLY A 998 43.90 -6.77 -1.84
CA GLY A 998 43.45 -6.10 -3.07
C GLY A 998 42.25 -6.75 -3.77
N LYS A 999 41.32 -7.36 -3.02
CA LYS A 999 40.06 -7.91 -3.56
C LYS A 999 38.85 -7.43 -2.77
N SER A 1000 37.66 -7.48 -3.39
CA SER A 1000 36.40 -7.13 -2.74
C SER A 1000 35.88 -8.27 -1.86
N VAL A 1001 35.36 -7.93 -0.68
CA VAL A 1001 34.92 -8.86 0.37
C VAL A 1001 33.60 -8.36 0.94
N TYR A 1002 32.63 -9.25 1.11
CA TYR A 1002 31.39 -8.94 1.83
C TYR A 1002 31.57 -9.24 3.32
N TYR A 1003 31.02 -8.41 4.20
CA TYR A 1003 30.90 -8.71 5.62
C TYR A 1003 29.49 -8.42 6.15
N SER A 1004 29.13 -9.07 7.26
CA SER A 1004 27.83 -8.99 7.93
C SER A 1004 28.07 -8.89 9.44
N VAL A 1005 27.19 -8.15 10.14
CA VAL A 1005 27.29 -7.88 11.59
C VAL A 1005 26.02 -8.29 12.34
N ASP A 1006 25.10 -8.89 11.60
CA ASP A 1006 23.69 -9.19 11.88
C ASP A 1006 23.41 -10.65 11.47
N ASN A 1007 24.27 -11.56 11.93
CA ASN A 1007 24.07 -13.00 11.83
C ASN A 1007 23.92 -13.58 10.39
N CYS A 1008 24.48 -12.90 9.39
CA CYS A 1008 24.37 -13.19 7.94
C CYS A 1008 23.11 -12.71 7.22
N GLU A 1009 22.31 -11.82 7.82
CA GLU A 1009 21.10 -11.24 7.19
C GLU A 1009 21.49 -10.21 6.11
N THR A 1010 21.95 -9.02 6.47
CA THR A 1010 22.50 -8.03 5.51
C THR A 1010 24.00 -8.22 5.29
N TRP A 1011 24.51 -7.78 4.12
CA TRP A 1011 25.92 -7.96 3.74
C TRP A 1011 26.51 -6.72 3.07
N GLU A 1012 27.32 -5.97 3.80
CA GLU A 1012 28.06 -4.82 3.26
C GLU A 1012 29.22 -5.25 2.36
N LEU A 1013 29.34 -4.63 1.18
CA LEU A 1013 30.45 -4.87 0.25
C LEU A 1013 31.60 -3.91 0.51
N VAL A 1014 32.75 -4.44 0.94
CA VAL A 1014 34.02 -3.73 0.84
C VAL A 1014 34.55 -3.86 -0.59
N GLU A 1015 34.31 -2.85 -1.42
CA GLU A 1015 34.94 -2.75 -2.75
C GLU A 1015 36.40 -2.28 -2.65
N ASN A 1016 37.29 -2.91 -3.42
CA ASN A 1016 38.69 -2.50 -3.47
C ASN A 1016 38.92 -1.38 -4.51
N SER A 1017 39.52 -0.26 -4.09
CA SER A 1017 40.14 0.70 -5.00
C SER A 1017 41.65 0.43 -5.14
N ASP A 1018 42.21 0.59 -6.34
CA ASP A 1018 43.52 0.09 -6.82
C ASP A 1018 44.82 0.53 -6.06
N SER A 1019 44.79 0.84 -4.76
CA SER A 1019 45.96 1.32 -4.01
C SER A 1019 46.02 1.05 -2.50
N VAL A 1020 45.10 0.30 -1.90
CA VAL A 1020 45.06 0.09 -0.44
C VAL A 1020 44.91 -1.39 -0.07
N ASP A 1021 45.99 -2.02 0.44
CA ASP A 1021 46.00 -3.44 0.83
C ASP A 1021 45.24 -3.73 2.14
N SER A 1022 44.87 -2.71 2.92
CA SER A 1022 44.23 -2.84 4.24
C SER A 1022 43.20 -1.75 4.51
N LEU A 1023 41.95 -2.15 4.73
CA LEU A 1023 40.87 -1.27 5.17
C LEU A 1023 40.86 -1.14 6.71
N THR A 1024 40.42 0.02 7.19
CA THR A 1024 40.13 0.27 8.61
C THR A 1024 38.71 0.84 8.68
N THR A 1025 37.79 0.14 9.35
CA THR A 1025 36.40 0.58 9.58
C THR A 1025 36.12 0.72 11.08
N PHE A 1026 35.01 1.35 11.44
CA PHE A 1026 34.55 1.39 12.83
C PHE A 1026 34.19 -0.03 13.31
N LEU A 1027 34.36 -0.30 14.60
CA LEU A 1027 33.88 -1.54 15.18
C LEU A 1027 32.34 -1.60 15.17
N PRO A 1028 31.72 -2.67 14.67
CA PRO A 1028 30.32 -2.97 14.94
C PRO A 1028 30.14 -3.42 16.41
N THR A 1029 28.90 -3.75 16.78
CA THR A 1029 28.46 -4.05 18.15
C THR A 1029 29.45 -4.92 18.94
N ILE A 1030 29.93 -4.37 20.05
CA ILE A 1030 30.89 -5.05 20.91
C ILE A 1030 30.16 -6.17 21.66
N GLY A 1031 30.53 -7.42 21.34
CA GLY A 1031 29.92 -8.63 21.89
C GLY A 1031 29.45 -9.65 20.85
N ASP A 1032 29.36 -9.26 19.58
CA ASP A 1032 28.75 -10.07 18.52
C ASP A 1032 29.76 -10.73 17.56
N TYR A 1033 29.23 -11.50 16.61
CA TYR A 1033 29.98 -12.13 15.53
C TYR A 1033 29.91 -11.29 14.25
N VAL A 1034 31.08 -10.99 13.68
CA VAL A 1034 31.23 -10.44 12.33
C VAL A 1034 31.52 -11.57 11.36
N TYR A 1035 30.71 -11.67 10.31
CA TYR A 1035 30.79 -12.71 9.29
C TYR A 1035 31.40 -12.14 8.00
N PHE A 1036 32.07 -12.98 7.21
CA PHE A 1036 32.77 -12.59 5.98
C PHE A 1036 32.53 -13.62 4.87
N LYS A 1037 32.24 -13.16 3.64
CA LYS A 1037 32.09 -14.00 2.44
C LYS A 1037 32.73 -13.35 1.21
N ASN A 1038 32.99 -14.15 0.18
CA ASN A 1038 33.72 -13.70 -1.01
C ASN A 1038 32.83 -12.90 -1.98
N GLY A 1039 33.33 -11.76 -2.49
CA GLY A 1039 32.68 -11.02 -3.57
C GLY A 1039 32.87 -11.69 -4.93
N CYS A 1040 32.08 -12.72 -5.23
CA CYS A 1040 32.13 -13.45 -6.51
C CYS A 1040 30.87 -13.19 -7.36
N THR A 1041 31.05 -12.75 -8.60
CA THR A 1041 29.98 -12.29 -9.50
C THR A 1041 29.37 -13.39 -10.39
N ASP A 1042 29.55 -14.66 -10.03
CA ASP A 1042 29.13 -15.82 -10.83
C ASP A 1042 28.28 -16.79 -9.96
N LYS A 1043 27.03 -17.02 -10.36
CA LYS A 1043 25.99 -17.74 -9.59
C LYS A 1043 26.23 -19.27 -9.47
N SER A 1044 27.47 -19.73 -9.56
CA SER A 1044 27.85 -21.15 -9.65
C SER A 1044 28.73 -21.67 -8.49
N PHE A 1045 29.12 -20.81 -7.54
CA PHE A 1045 29.86 -21.18 -6.34
C PHE A 1045 29.20 -20.65 -5.06
N GLU A 1046 28.80 -21.56 -4.17
CA GLU A 1046 28.53 -21.26 -2.77
C GLU A 1046 29.85 -20.79 -2.13
N SER A 1047 29.95 -19.51 -1.75
CA SER A 1047 31.14 -18.97 -1.09
C SER A 1047 31.16 -19.39 0.38
N GLU A 1048 32.25 -20.00 0.84
CA GLU A 1048 32.45 -20.29 2.27
C GLU A 1048 32.33 -19.01 3.11
N ILE A 1049 31.54 -19.08 4.18
CA ILE A 1049 31.37 -18.01 5.17
C ILE A 1049 32.37 -18.24 6.33
N TYR A 1050 33.02 -17.17 6.75
CA TYR A 1050 33.98 -17.13 7.86
C TYR A 1050 33.43 -16.22 8.96
N ALA A 1051 33.67 -16.51 10.24
CA ALA A 1051 33.14 -15.73 11.37
C ALA A 1051 34.24 -15.32 12.36
N MET A 1052 34.12 -14.13 12.96
CA MET A 1052 35.00 -13.60 14.01
C MET A 1052 34.16 -12.99 15.14
N PHE A 1053 34.45 -13.38 16.39
CA PHE A 1053 33.81 -12.83 17.58
C PHE A 1053 34.50 -11.54 18.06
N ILE A 1054 33.72 -10.53 18.46
CA ILE A 1054 34.20 -9.26 19.01
C ILE A 1054 34.09 -9.30 20.56
N PRO A 1055 35.20 -9.24 21.32
CA PRO A 1055 35.15 -9.37 22.78
C PRO A 1055 34.42 -8.22 23.49
N GLN A 1056 33.56 -8.54 24.46
CA GLN A 1056 32.82 -7.58 25.29
C GLN A 1056 33.71 -6.54 26.01
N ARG A 1057 33.14 -5.37 26.36
CA ARG A 1057 33.80 -4.41 27.25
C ARG A 1057 33.88 -4.96 28.68
N ARG A 1058 34.92 -4.54 29.42
CA ARG A 1058 35.09 -4.87 30.84
C ARG A 1058 34.37 -3.87 31.76
N GLU A 1059 33.83 -4.36 32.86
CA GLU A 1059 33.29 -3.54 33.96
C GLU A 1059 34.37 -2.75 34.70
N ALA A 1060 33.93 -1.84 35.57
CA ALA A 1060 34.75 -0.81 36.22
C ALA A 1060 34.81 -0.98 37.75
N ASP A 1061 35.19 -2.17 38.23
CA ASP A 1061 35.35 -2.47 39.67
C ASP A 1061 36.53 -1.69 40.29
N PHE A 1062 36.24 -0.48 40.78
CA PHE A 1062 37.13 0.33 41.60
C PHE A 1062 36.35 1.32 42.49
N LYS A 1063 36.97 1.74 43.60
CA LYS A 1063 36.41 2.71 44.55
C LYS A 1063 37.15 4.05 44.51
N VAL A 1064 36.39 5.14 44.55
CA VAL A 1064 36.89 6.52 44.48
C VAL A 1064 37.03 7.09 45.89
N GLU A 1065 38.17 7.73 46.20
CA GLU A 1065 38.41 8.36 47.50
C GLU A 1065 39.17 9.70 47.35
N LEU A 1066 38.81 10.71 48.14
CA LEU A 1066 39.58 11.95 48.24
C LEU A 1066 40.91 11.75 48.98
N ASP A 1067 41.95 12.44 48.50
CA ASP A 1067 43.26 12.59 49.14
C ASP A 1067 43.43 13.98 49.79
N LYS A 1068 43.01 15.05 49.10
CA LYS A 1068 43.08 16.45 49.60
C LYS A 1068 41.88 17.26 49.13
N SER A 1069 41.55 18.32 49.86
CA SER A 1069 40.43 19.21 49.55
C SER A 1069 40.65 20.66 49.99
N GLY A 1070 40.01 21.59 49.30
CA GLY A 1070 39.96 23.02 49.57
C GLY A 1070 38.85 23.71 48.77
N SER A 1071 38.61 24.99 49.02
CA SER A 1071 37.46 25.72 48.44
C SER A 1071 37.51 25.95 46.92
N THR A 1072 38.63 25.68 46.25
CA THR A 1072 38.81 25.87 44.79
C THR A 1072 39.65 24.76 44.15
N SER A 1073 39.82 23.63 44.85
CA SER A 1073 40.61 22.50 44.37
C SER A 1073 40.42 21.23 45.22
N PHE A 1074 40.60 20.07 44.61
CA PHE A 1074 40.69 18.79 45.33
C PHE A 1074 41.63 17.82 44.62
N SER A 1075 41.99 16.74 45.30
CA SER A 1075 42.66 15.61 44.67
C SER A 1075 42.07 14.30 45.14
N ILE A 1076 41.98 13.32 44.22
CA ILE A 1076 41.60 11.94 44.51
C ILE A 1076 42.82 11.06 44.67
N LYS A 1077 42.65 9.88 45.27
CA LYS A 1077 43.68 8.83 45.27
C LYS A 1077 43.79 8.20 43.89
N PRO A 1078 45.00 8.02 43.32
CA PRO A 1078 45.15 7.38 42.02
C PRO A 1078 44.69 5.92 42.01
N ILE A 1079 43.83 5.61 41.05
CA ILE A 1079 43.38 4.26 40.68
C ILE A 1079 44.30 3.74 39.56
N GLU A 1080 44.68 2.46 39.61
CA GLU A 1080 45.65 1.88 38.67
C GLU A 1080 45.05 1.71 37.26
N ASN A 1081 45.82 2.06 36.23
CA ASN A 1081 45.41 2.12 34.82
C ASN A 1081 44.18 2.99 34.49
N ALA A 1082 43.69 3.82 35.43
CA ALA A 1082 42.55 4.69 35.19
C ALA A 1082 42.92 6.02 34.50
N GLU A 1083 41.93 6.62 33.85
CA GLU A 1083 41.88 8.02 33.43
C GLU A 1083 40.58 8.68 33.93
N TYR A 1084 40.65 10.01 34.08
CA TYR A 1084 39.67 10.83 34.78
C TYR A 1084 39.32 12.04 33.93
N THR A 1085 38.10 12.57 34.03
CA THR A 1085 37.77 13.91 33.52
C THR A 1085 36.80 14.61 34.46
N ILE A 1086 36.84 15.95 34.49
CA ILE A 1086 35.99 16.76 35.37
C ILE A 1086 35.37 17.91 34.58
N MET A 1087 34.09 18.18 34.82
CA MET A 1087 33.33 19.22 34.14
C MET A 1087 32.35 19.92 35.09
N PRO A 1088 32.08 21.24 34.91
CA PRO A 1088 30.97 21.91 35.58
C PRO A 1088 29.64 21.27 35.17
N PHE A 1089 28.69 21.15 36.11
CA PHE A 1089 27.49 20.34 35.87
C PHE A 1089 26.61 20.83 34.70
N GLU A 1090 26.57 22.14 34.44
CA GLU A 1090 25.74 22.77 33.39
C GLU A 1090 26.38 22.75 31.96
N GLY A 1091 27.59 22.21 31.79
CA GLY A 1091 28.38 22.42 30.57
C GLY A 1091 28.37 21.26 29.57
N MET A 1092 27.67 21.39 28.43
CA MET A 1092 27.88 20.47 27.30
C MET A 1092 29.31 20.63 26.72
N GLY A 1093 30.10 19.55 26.71
CA GLY A 1093 31.46 19.54 26.18
C GLY A 1093 31.98 18.11 25.97
N SER A 1094 33.01 17.96 25.14
CA SER A 1094 33.62 16.65 24.90
C SER A 1094 34.49 16.19 26.07
N PHE A 1095 34.32 14.94 26.49
CA PHE A 1095 35.08 14.33 27.59
C PHE A 1095 36.57 14.19 27.25
N ILE A 1096 37.39 15.14 27.69
CA ILE A 1096 38.85 15.06 27.59
C ILE A 1096 39.37 14.34 28.84
N TYR A 1097 39.55 13.03 28.73
CA TYR A 1097 40.15 12.21 29.78
C TYR A 1097 41.65 12.50 29.96
N THR A 1098 42.11 12.43 31.21
CA THR A 1098 43.49 12.74 31.62
C THR A 1098 43.95 11.80 32.73
N GLU A 1099 45.27 11.68 32.92
CA GLU A 1099 45.86 10.92 34.05
C GLU A 1099 45.96 11.75 35.34
N ASN A 1100 45.61 13.05 35.29
CA ASN A 1100 45.72 13.96 36.43
C ASN A 1100 44.66 13.66 37.49
N THR A 1101 45.11 13.56 38.75
CA THR A 1101 44.27 13.30 39.93
C THR A 1101 44.18 14.48 40.89
N GLU A 1102 44.81 15.62 40.56
CA GLU A 1102 44.63 16.90 41.24
C GLU A 1102 43.89 17.87 40.31
N PHE A 1103 42.76 18.40 40.76
CA PHE A 1103 41.89 19.32 40.02
C PHE A 1103 41.93 20.70 40.70
N THR A 1104 42.26 21.74 39.94
CA THR A 1104 42.48 23.11 40.43
C THR A 1104 41.67 24.13 39.66
N ASP A 1105 41.65 25.37 40.17
CA ASP A 1105 40.99 26.52 39.55
C ASP A 1105 39.47 26.30 39.37
N LEU A 1106 38.88 25.54 40.30
CA LEU A 1106 37.45 25.33 40.45
C LEU A 1106 36.83 26.51 41.22
N GLU A 1107 35.57 26.87 40.91
CA GLU A 1107 34.85 27.91 41.66
C GLU A 1107 34.37 27.37 43.03
N PRO A 1108 34.24 28.21 44.07
CA PRO A 1108 33.74 27.80 45.39
C PRO A 1108 32.21 27.77 45.46
N ASP A 1109 31.64 26.78 46.16
CA ASP A 1109 30.19 26.53 46.21
C ASP A 1109 29.67 26.25 44.78
N THR A 1110 30.15 25.16 44.20
CA THR A 1110 29.81 24.74 42.82
C THR A 1110 29.89 23.23 42.69
N TYR A 1111 28.98 22.65 41.91
CA TYR A 1111 28.91 21.22 41.63
C TYR A 1111 29.64 20.85 40.33
N TYR A 1112 30.39 19.74 40.39
CA TYR A 1112 31.17 19.20 39.27
C TYR A 1112 30.90 17.69 39.12
N ARG A 1113 30.79 17.23 37.87
CA ARG A 1113 30.79 15.80 37.52
C ARG A 1113 32.24 15.34 37.31
N LEU A 1114 32.60 14.20 37.90
CA LEU A 1114 33.91 13.56 37.80
C LEU A 1114 33.73 12.13 37.25
N ASP A 1115 34.13 11.90 36.01
CA ASP A 1115 34.01 10.60 35.33
C ASP A 1115 35.35 9.88 35.27
N ILE A 1116 35.34 8.55 35.49
CA ILE A 1116 36.54 7.73 35.66
C ILE A 1116 36.38 6.39 34.91
N ARG A 1117 37.40 5.94 34.18
CA ARG A 1117 37.42 4.62 33.53
C ARG A 1117 38.81 4.01 33.47
N LEU A 1118 38.90 2.68 33.34
CA LEU A 1118 40.15 1.99 32.99
C LEU A 1118 40.44 2.17 31.50
N LYS A 1119 41.69 2.52 31.17
CA LYS A 1119 42.14 2.71 29.78
C LYS A 1119 42.04 1.44 28.95
N ALA A 1120 41.93 1.62 27.64
CA ALA A 1120 42.22 0.54 26.68
C ALA A 1120 43.68 0.12 26.74
N ASP A 1121 43.95 -1.16 26.53
CA ASP A 1121 45.30 -1.74 26.46
C ASP A 1121 45.51 -2.51 25.14
N ASP A 1122 46.62 -3.24 25.00
CA ASP A 1122 46.93 -3.96 23.75
C ASP A 1122 46.02 -5.19 23.52
N SER A 1123 45.19 -5.58 24.50
CA SER A 1123 44.33 -6.78 24.44
C SER A 1123 42.86 -6.52 24.85
N ASN A 1124 42.50 -5.30 25.28
CA ASN A 1124 41.18 -4.99 25.85
C ASN A 1124 40.76 -3.55 25.53
N PHE A 1125 39.46 -3.35 25.31
CA PHE A 1125 38.82 -2.03 25.26
C PHE A 1125 38.97 -1.25 26.58
N ALA A 1126 38.71 0.07 26.51
CA ALA A 1126 38.46 0.86 27.70
C ALA A 1126 37.22 0.31 28.43
N SER A 1127 37.24 0.35 29.77
CA SER A 1127 36.08 -0.06 30.56
C SER A 1127 34.92 0.92 30.37
N MET A 1128 33.74 0.54 30.84
CA MET A 1128 32.69 1.49 31.15
C MET A 1128 33.19 2.57 32.14
N SER A 1129 32.56 3.74 32.15
CA SER A 1129 32.93 4.88 32.99
C SER A 1129 32.03 5.01 34.22
N LYS A 1130 32.63 5.12 35.41
CA LYS A 1130 31.94 5.38 36.67
C LYS A 1130 31.98 6.88 37.00
N SER A 1131 30.85 7.42 37.42
CA SER A 1131 30.62 8.87 37.58
C SER A 1131 30.43 9.24 39.05
N VAL A 1132 31.00 10.35 39.52
CA VAL A 1132 30.84 10.83 40.91
C VAL A 1132 30.61 12.34 40.94
N THR A 1133 29.70 12.80 41.81
CA THR A 1133 29.39 14.23 41.99
C THR A 1133 30.28 14.84 43.08
N VAL A 1134 30.83 16.02 42.84
CA VAL A 1134 31.74 16.70 43.77
C VAL A 1134 31.31 18.15 43.97
N LYS A 1135 31.15 18.58 45.23
CA LYS A 1135 30.89 20.01 45.55
C LYS A 1135 32.09 20.67 46.21
N THR A 1136 32.55 21.78 45.64
CA THR A 1136 33.51 22.67 46.28
C THR A 1136 32.84 23.44 47.43
N PRO A 1137 33.51 23.63 48.59
CA PRO A 1137 32.90 24.35 49.71
C PRO A 1137 33.10 25.87 49.62
N ALA A 1138 32.07 26.63 49.98
CA ALA A 1138 32.10 28.11 50.08
C ALA A 1138 33.20 28.71 50.98
N ASP A 1139 33.75 27.94 51.93
CA ASP A 1139 34.77 28.41 52.90
C ASP A 1139 35.96 27.46 52.97
N SER A 1140 37.17 28.02 53.11
CA SER A 1140 38.44 27.30 53.14
C SER A 1140 38.77 26.62 54.48
N LYS A 1141 37.74 26.26 55.26
CA LYS A 1141 37.83 25.42 56.47
C LYS A 1141 36.96 24.18 56.38
N SER A 1142 35.91 24.26 55.58
CA SER A 1142 35.05 23.14 55.23
C SER A 1142 35.77 22.25 54.21
N ALA A 1143 35.55 20.94 54.26
CA ALA A 1143 36.12 20.01 53.28
C ALA A 1143 35.22 19.93 52.04
N VAL A 1144 35.83 19.65 50.88
CA VAL A 1144 35.11 19.15 49.71
C VAL A 1144 34.43 17.85 50.10
N LYS A 1145 33.11 17.77 49.88
CA LYS A 1145 32.35 16.53 49.97
C LYS A 1145 32.35 15.88 48.58
N LEU A 1146 32.72 14.60 48.52
CA LEU A 1146 32.13 13.74 47.49
C LEU A 1146 30.66 13.56 47.86
N TYR A 1147 29.81 13.58 46.86
CA TYR A 1147 28.44 13.15 46.96
C TYR A 1147 28.35 11.81 46.21
N ALA A 1148 27.62 10.89 46.81
CA ALA A 1148 26.97 9.80 46.10
C ALA A 1148 26.26 10.31 44.84
N GLN A 1149 26.00 9.42 43.89
CA GLN A 1149 25.12 9.73 42.76
C GLN A 1149 23.70 10.03 43.29
N GLN A 1150 22.86 10.76 42.55
CA GLN A 1150 21.43 10.79 42.88
C GLN A 1150 20.91 9.34 42.88
N GLY A 1151 20.17 8.93 43.91
CA GLY A 1151 19.75 7.55 44.11
C GLY A 1151 20.73 6.63 44.86
N ASP A 1152 21.97 7.04 45.14
CA ASP A 1152 22.90 6.35 46.05
C ASP A 1152 22.73 6.98 47.45
N LEU A 1153 22.13 6.22 48.37
CA LEU A 1153 21.68 6.66 49.69
C LEU A 1153 22.57 6.11 50.82
N ASP A 1154 23.20 4.96 50.60
CA ASP A 1154 24.10 4.30 51.55
C ASP A 1154 25.54 4.87 51.48
N GLY A 1155 25.92 5.45 50.32
CA GLY A 1155 27.15 6.20 50.12
C GLY A 1155 28.35 5.35 49.71
N ASP A 1156 28.15 4.14 49.19
CA ASP A 1156 29.25 3.31 48.71
C ASP A 1156 29.79 3.73 47.33
N GLY A 1157 29.02 4.48 46.54
CA GLY A 1157 29.39 4.98 45.22
C GLY A 1157 28.71 4.28 44.04
N GLU A 1158 27.66 3.48 44.26
CA GLU A 1158 26.74 2.97 43.23
C GLU A 1158 25.28 3.16 43.65
N VAL A 1159 24.41 3.49 42.70
CA VAL A 1159 22.95 3.39 42.90
C VAL A 1159 22.60 1.92 42.84
N THR A 1160 21.98 1.36 43.88
CA THR A 1160 21.62 -0.07 43.91
C THR A 1160 20.16 -0.30 44.30
N SER A 1161 19.70 -1.55 44.18
CA SER A 1161 18.38 -1.96 44.69
C SER A 1161 18.27 -1.90 46.23
N TYR A 1162 19.40 -1.76 46.96
CA TYR A 1162 19.40 -1.50 48.39
C TYR A 1162 19.07 -0.04 48.72
N ASP A 1163 19.50 0.91 47.90
CA ASP A 1163 19.19 2.33 48.06
C ASP A 1163 17.72 2.62 47.79
N ALA A 1164 17.16 2.02 46.73
CA ALA A 1164 15.73 2.00 46.48
C ALA A 1164 14.93 1.40 47.67
N LEU A 1165 15.47 0.38 48.34
CA LEU A 1165 14.87 -0.18 49.55
C LEU A 1165 14.95 0.79 50.74
N LEU A 1166 16.00 1.61 50.86
CA LEU A 1166 16.09 2.68 51.88
C LEU A 1166 15.02 3.76 51.65
N VAL A 1167 14.80 4.17 50.39
CA VAL A 1167 13.68 5.06 50.02
C VAL A 1167 12.33 4.44 50.42
N LEU A 1168 12.06 3.18 50.06
CA LEU A 1168 10.80 2.52 50.40
C LEU A 1168 10.59 2.36 51.91
N GLN A 1169 11.65 2.13 52.69
CA GLN A 1169 11.58 2.07 54.16
C GLN A 1169 11.27 3.44 54.78
N TYR A 1170 11.75 4.53 54.19
CA TYR A 1170 11.41 5.89 54.60
C TYR A 1170 9.93 6.21 54.31
N VAL A 1171 9.48 5.95 53.07
CA VAL A 1171 8.11 6.22 52.60
C VAL A 1171 7.06 5.41 53.37
N SER A 1172 7.40 4.17 53.76
CA SER A 1172 6.55 3.33 54.62
C SER A 1172 6.65 3.67 56.12
N GLY A 1173 7.59 4.53 56.53
CA GLY A 1173 7.81 4.92 57.92
C GLY A 1173 8.46 3.85 58.80
N GLU A 1174 9.04 2.80 58.21
CA GLU A 1174 9.82 1.76 58.91
C GLU A 1174 11.23 2.26 59.29
N SER A 1175 11.79 3.23 58.54
CA SER A 1175 13.08 3.87 58.82
C SER A 1175 13.00 5.41 58.77
N SER A 1176 14.11 6.09 59.10
CA SER A 1176 14.25 7.55 58.98
C SER A 1176 15.60 7.90 58.36
N ILE A 1177 15.57 8.60 57.22
CA ILE A 1177 16.75 9.14 56.53
C ILE A 1177 17.11 10.50 57.18
N ASP A 1178 18.41 10.85 57.19
CA ASP A 1178 18.91 12.12 57.75
C ASP A 1178 18.63 13.31 56.81
N ASP A 1179 18.46 14.51 57.37
CA ASP A 1179 18.11 15.75 56.64
C ASP A 1179 19.11 16.14 55.53
N GLU A 1180 20.36 15.64 55.55
CA GLU A 1180 21.37 15.87 54.50
C GLU A 1180 21.32 14.85 53.34
N ILE A 1181 20.61 13.73 53.49
CA ILE A 1181 20.48 12.65 52.46
C ILE A 1181 19.12 12.72 51.76
N LEU A 1182 18.11 13.34 52.38
CA LEU A 1182 16.77 13.53 51.80
C LEU A 1182 16.79 14.13 50.38
N LEU A 1183 17.75 15.01 50.08
CA LEU A 1183 17.92 15.64 48.76
C LEU A 1183 18.42 14.70 47.65
N MET A 1184 18.82 13.47 48.00
CA MET A 1184 19.40 12.44 47.12
C MET A 1184 18.47 11.23 46.98
N ALA A 1185 17.42 11.17 47.82
CA ALA A 1185 16.30 10.24 47.75
C ALA A 1185 15.16 10.75 46.86
N ASP A 1186 15.25 12.00 46.40
CA ASP A 1186 14.34 12.71 45.49
C ASP A 1186 14.86 12.49 44.06
N ASN A 1187 14.42 11.41 43.40
CA ASN A 1187 14.93 10.98 42.09
C ASN A 1187 14.11 11.54 40.93
N ASP A 1188 12.97 12.19 41.18
CA ASP A 1188 12.20 12.94 40.17
C ASP A 1188 12.30 14.48 40.31
N LEU A 1189 12.94 14.98 41.38
CA LEU A 1189 13.07 16.40 41.76
C LEU A 1189 11.75 17.09 42.16
N SER A 1190 10.74 16.33 42.56
CA SER A 1190 9.43 16.84 43.01
C SER A 1190 9.47 17.53 44.39
N GLN A 1191 10.52 17.33 45.18
CA GLN A 1191 10.63 17.70 46.61
C GLN A 1191 9.73 16.90 47.56
N GLU A 1192 9.07 15.82 47.09
CA GLU A 1192 8.33 14.87 47.93
C GLU A 1192 8.88 13.45 47.73
N ILE A 1193 9.46 12.84 48.78
CA ILE A 1193 10.00 11.48 48.68
C ILE A 1193 8.86 10.46 48.65
N THR A 1194 8.77 9.68 47.57
CA THR A 1194 7.71 8.70 47.33
C THR A 1194 8.28 7.32 46.95
N SER A 1195 7.40 6.34 46.74
CA SER A 1195 7.78 5.06 46.15
C SER A 1195 8.14 5.15 44.66
N TYR A 1196 7.88 6.29 43.99
CA TYR A 1196 8.28 6.51 42.60
C TYR A 1196 9.78 6.75 42.48
N ASP A 1197 10.39 7.45 43.44
CA ASP A 1197 11.83 7.67 43.49
C ASP A 1197 12.63 6.36 43.63
N ALA A 1198 12.09 5.42 44.42
CA ALA A 1198 12.63 4.07 44.52
C ALA A 1198 12.50 3.28 43.21
N LEU A 1199 11.42 3.50 42.45
CA LEU A 1199 11.22 2.87 41.15
C LEU A 1199 12.22 3.43 40.12
N LEU A 1200 12.48 4.74 40.11
CA LEU A 1200 13.47 5.37 39.25
C LEU A 1200 14.90 4.85 39.55
N ALA A 1201 15.26 4.71 40.83
CA ALA A 1201 16.52 4.07 41.22
C ALA A 1201 16.62 2.62 40.72
N LEU A 1202 15.54 1.83 40.82
CA LEU A 1202 15.50 0.46 40.29
C LEU A 1202 15.55 0.39 38.76
N GLN A 1203 14.96 1.37 38.05
CA GLN A 1203 15.01 1.46 36.59
C GLN A 1203 16.41 1.84 36.09
N TYR A 1204 17.10 2.75 36.77
CA TYR A 1204 18.50 3.07 36.52
C TYR A 1204 19.41 1.85 36.77
N VAL A 1205 19.22 1.12 37.89
CA VAL A 1205 19.91 -0.15 38.18
C VAL A 1205 19.67 -1.22 37.12
N ALA A 1206 18.48 -1.23 36.50
CA ALA A 1206 18.12 -2.16 35.44
C ALA A 1206 18.57 -1.72 34.02
N GLY A 1207 19.22 -0.56 33.88
CA GLY A 1207 19.62 -0.01 32.57
C GLY A 1207 18.43 0.46 31.71
N LEU A 1208 17.26 0.68 32.32
CA LEU A 1208 16.04 1.15 31.63
C LEU A 1208 15.95 2.69 31.55
N VAL A 1209 16.82 3.39 32.29
CA VAL A 1209 16.97 4.85 32.29
C VAL A 1209 18.46 5.17 32.40
N ASP A 1210 19.02 5.93 31.46
CA ASP A 1210 20.48 6.09 31.33
C ASP A 1210 21.15 6.91 32.46
N ASN A 1211 20.44 7.88 33.04
CA ASN A 1211 20.94 8.76 34.10
C ASN A 1211 19.77 9.21 35.01
N LEU A 1212 20.02 9.36 36.30
CA LEU A 1212 19.12 10.07 37.23
C LEU A 1212 19.42 11.58 37.26
N PRO A 1213 18.41 12.45 37.46
CA PRO A 1213 18.59 13.91 37.52
C PRO A 1213 19.35 14.33 38.79
N VAL A 1214 19.87 15.57 38.86
CA VAL A 1214 20.74 16.03 39.97
C VAL A 1214 20.39 17.45 40.40
N VAL A 1215 20.41 17.72 41.70
CA VAL A 1215 19.89 18.97 42.30
C VAL A 1215 20.83 20.18 42.13
N GLY A 1216 20.37 21.21 41.42
CA GLY A 1216 21.01 22.52 41.32
C GLY A 1216 20.79 23.43 42.55
N GLU A 1217 21.71 24.37 42.79
CA GLU A 1217 21.82 25.16 44.04
C GLU A 1217 20.63 26.07 44.42
N SER A 1218 19.61 26.19 43.57
CA SER A 1218 18.46 27.09 43.83
C SER A 1218 17.07 26.43 43.72
N GLY A 1219 17.00 25.12 43.46
CA GLY A 1219 15.73 24.39 43.44
C GLY A 1219 14.82 24.71 42.24
N GLN A 1220 15.40 25.07 41.10
CA GLN A 1220 14.77 24.97 39.77
C GLN A 1220 15.77 24.33 38.80
N LEU A 1221 15.20 23.62 37.81
CA LEU A 1221 15.84 22.83 36.73
C LEU A 1221 17.22 23.33 36.30
#